data_AF-A0AAJ0CZT1-F1
#
_entry.id   AF-A0AAJ0CZT1-F1
#
_cell.length_a   1.000
_cell.length_b   1.000
_cell.length_c   1.000
_cell.angle_alpha   90.00
_cell.angle_beta   90.00
_cell.angle_gamma   90.00
#
_symmetry.space_group_name_H-M   'P 1'
#
loop_
_entity.id
_entity.type
_entity.pdbx_description
1 polymer ?
#
loop_
_entity_poly.entity_id
_entity_poly.type
_entity_poly.pdbx_seq_one_letter_code
_entity_poly.pdbx_strand_id
1 'polypeptide(L)'
;MPLYRIGVDVGGTNTDAAILDIQALDQPGRGVIASQKASTTPDITSGIEAAVSAILDTSEADQSRVLSVTIGTTHFINALIEADARRLDRVAVVRLCGPFTRQMPPFSGFPIGLHGVLDGGAYYLDGGLEMDGRPIARLNEDQVRQTAREIVTSGVKVVALVGVFSPLDHDNMYEGKCKEILQNEAPDLHVVCSQNIGPTGFLERENATILNAAILRTGHRVKNGFKRAMSRLKLTCPLYLSQNDGTLLDADTAADFPIKTFASGPTNSMSGAAFLAGIDRGHGGRPPMVNGVEPKVQGDDLLDMANDGKNLPKDGAVEPQVLVVDIGGTTTDVCALLPSGFPRQAPGFVEIAGVRTAFSIPEVVSIGLGGGSKVQPDPESSGSASVGPGSVGHELLAQAKVFGGQTLTATDIVVAEGNVDLGDASLVQDVTTEIRRAARKEINRLLVSVVDKMKVSTAPVHVLLVGGGSILVTHTIAGVDKCIHPIHQGAANAVGAAIGKISGEIDTVEILEGKDEKIVIADACQRAIDQAIAKGAEPDDVKIVEVNKMPLQYMSQTTIRIQVRAVGRLAIPEEPNSSVGAHRPVDWNGKQAEDEEDEGEKVSVPNASHPTTKPSLGVDLATYRPDVRNGVWYVSDVDLEFISTGCAILGTGGGGPTYYEYLKSLQALKTHGKGRMRIVSPDYLSDDATICIGSWYGSPSVINERLASGTEVIDAINGVNKMLNIDTFDGVLADEIGGGNGLSVLPVGAHFDVPIVDADGMGRAYPTMYHTTFSVYGHHLCPVIITDGRGNAVVALNTDSDVRLEACCRTAAIELGLSCASSTNPISGKTAKSMAIHNTVSQSWYLGRAVHQARRTKTSYTDAIFEVCSGKVLFTGKIVDVQRHLGGGYTMGAIVLAPFTDDEREAESNFSAQNERHMIIPFQNEFLYAALCDETGSEESQEIVATVPDLIFVLGHDGEAIGSQDLRFGLRVNVIVLPSSPLWKTDKGMAVGGPAGFGLKMTPVDCGIPFTDPRSVIEEFGS
;
A
#
# COMPACT_ATOMS: atom_id res chain seq x y z
N MET A 1 -44.21 13.12 -5.75
CA MET A 1 -44.66 11.84 -5.14
C MET A 1 -43.39 11.07 -4.78
N PRO A 2 -43.27 10.48 -3.58
CA PRO A 2 -42.00 9.95 -3.06
C PRO A 2 -41.32 8.95 -3.99
N LEU A 3 -40.01 9.00 -4.20
CA LEU A 3 -39.28 7.99 -4.99
C LEU A 3 -38.23 7.34 -4.10
N TYR A 4 -38.11 6.01 -4.12
CA TYR A 4 -37.37 5.33 -3.07
C TYR A 4 -36.04 4.75 -3.54
N ARG A 5 -35.02 4.78 -2.69
CA ARG A 5 -33.81 3.95 -2.81
C ARG A 5 -33.61 3.15 -1.55
N ILE A 6 -33.19 1.90 -1.71
CA ILE A 6 -32.88 1.01 -0.60
C ILE A 6 -31.37 0.76 -0.58
N GLY A 7 -30.76 0.92 0.59
CA GLY A 7 -29.38 0.51 0.84
C GLY A 7 -29.34 -0.56 1.91
N VAL A 8 -28.46 -1.54 1.70
CA VAL A 8 -28.23 -2.66 2.62
C VAL A 8 -26.73 -2.79 2.84
N ASP A 9 -26.28 -2.95 4.08
CA ASP A 9 -24.90 -3.22 4.42
C ASP A 9 -24.81 -4.52 5.23
N VAL A 10 -24.21 -5.54 4.64
CA VAL A 10 -24.06 -6.88 5.23
C VAL A 10 -22.64 -6.99 5.82
N GLY A 11 -22.52 -6.70 7.11
CA GLY A 11 -21.29 -6.87 7.87
C GLY A 11 -21.16 -8.27 8.51
N GLY A 12 -20.06 -8.51 9.22
CA GLY A 12 -19.82 -9.78 9.91
C GLY A 12 -20.66 -10.00 11.19
N THR A 13 -21.30 -8.95 11.72
CA THR A 13 -22.11 -9.01 12.95
C THR A 13 -23.56 -8.64 12.71
N ASN A 14 -23.79 -7.54 11.98
CA ASN A 14 -25.13 -7.05 11.67
C ASN A 14 -25.33 -6.86 10.16
N THR A 15 -26.57 -7.03 9.74
CA THR A 15 -27.11 -6.57 8.46
C THR A 15 -27.98 -5.36 8.71
N ASP A 16 -27.60 -4.24 8.09
CA ASP A 16 -28.25 -2.95 8.24
C ASP A 16 -28.97 -2.61 6.95
N ALA A 17 -30.20 -2.11 7.03
CA ALA A 17 -30.97 -1.71 5.85
C ALA A 17 -31.65 -0.36 6.08
N ALA A 18 -31.76 0.46 5.03
CA ALA A 18 -32.41 1.76 5.07
C ALA A 18 -33.15 2.04 3.76
N ILE A 19 -34.31 2.69 3.86
CA ILE A 19 -35.09 3.17 2.71
C ILE A 19 -35.22 4.70 2.77
N LEU A 20 -34.90 5.35 1.66
CA LEU A 20 -34.86 6.81 1.54
C LEU A 20 -35.83 7.30 0.45
N ASP A 21 -36.57 8.38 0.73
CA ASP A 21 -37.24 9.19 -0.29
C ASP A 21 -36.25 10.19 -0.90
N ILE A 22 -35.87 9.96 -2.15
CA ILE A 22 -34.90 10.80 -2.86
C ILE A 22 -35.45 12.19 -3.22
N GLN A 23 -36.77 12.42 -3.13
CA GLN A 23 -37.36 13.76 -3.28
C GLN A 23 -37.31 14.57 -1.97
N ALA A 24 -36.99 13.93 -0.84
CA ALA A 24 -36.96 14.53 0.48
C ALA A 24 -35.53 14.66 1.06
N LEU A 25 -34.49 14.46 0.24
CA LEU A 25 -33.09 14.53 0.70
C LEU A 25 -32.71 15.91 1.25
N ASP A 26 -33.41 16.97 0.83
CA ASP A 26 -33.21 18.34 1.30
C ASP A 26 -33.82 18.64 2.68
N GLN A 27 -34.72 17.76 3.17
CA GLN A 27 -35.40 17.93 4.45
C GLN A 27 -34.48 17.60 5.64
N PRO A 28 -34.84 18.00 6.89
CA PRO A 28 -34.04 17.71 8.09
C PRO A 28 -33.77 16.22 8.31
N GLY A 29 -34.74 15.34 8.01
CA GLY A 29 -34.57 13.88 8.10
C GLY A 29 -33.77 13.26 6.96
N ARG A 30 -33.25 14.07 6.02
CA ARG A 30 -32.43 13.65 4.86
C ARG A 30 -33.08 12.55 4.00
N GLY A 31 -34.41 12.49 4.01
CA GLY A 31 -35.20 11.50 3.26
C GLY A 31 -35.25 10.10 3.88
N VAL A 32 -34.59 9.82 5.00
CA VAL A 32 -34.64 8.49 5.65
C VAL A 32 -36.04 8.23 6.20
N ILE A 33 -36.71 7.18 5.72
CA ILE A 33 -38.09 6.85 6.11
C ILE A 33 -38.09 5.77 7.19
N ALA A 34 -37.31 4.72 6.97
CA ALA A 34 -37.13 3.62 7.91
C ALA A 34 -35.72 3.05 7.80
N SER A 35 -35.22 2.50 8.91
CA SER A 35 -34.00 1.70 8.95
C SER A 35 -34.17 0.52 9.90
N GLN A 36 -33.49 -0.58 9.60
CA GLN A 36 -33.50 -1.81 10.37
C GLN A 36 -32.06 -2.27 10.60
N LYS A 37 -31.82 -2.82 11.79
CA LYS A 37 -30.58 -3.53 12.16
C LYS A 37 -30.96 -4.93 12.62
N ALA A 38 -30.33 -5.94 12.04
CA ALA A 38 -30.57 -7.35 12.37
C ALA A 38 -29.23 -8.09 12.46
N SER A 39 -29.17 -9.19 13.21
CA SER A 39 -27.96 -10.03 13.25
C SER A 39 -27.71 -10.66 11.87
N THR A 40 -26.46 -10.67 11.41
CA THR A 40 -26.09 -11.32 10.15
C THR A 40 -26.34 -12.83 10.24
N THR A 41 -27.01 -13.39 9.24
CA THR A 41 -27.29 -14.83 9.13
C THR A 41 -26.22 -15.56 8.31
N PRO A 42 -26.00 -16.88 8.53
CA PRO A 42 -25.10 -17.68 7.70
C PRO A 42 -25.51 -17.71 6.22
N ASP A 43 -26.83 -17.81 5.94
CA ASP A 43 -27.36 -17.57 4.61
C ASP A 43 -27.65 -16.06 4.45
N ILE A 44 -26.83 -15.40 3.66
CA ILE A 44 -26.96 -13.96 3.40
C ILE A 44 -28.27 -13.63 2.69
N THR A 45 -28.78 -14.55 1.86
CA THR A 45 -29.98 -14.33 1.06
C THR A 45 -31.18 -14.06 1.98
N SER A 46 -31.43 -14.96 2.93
CA SER A 46 -32.50 -14.79 3.93
C SER A 46 -32.26 -13.60 4.85
N GLY A 47 -31.01 -13.28 5.20
CA GLY A 47 -30.67 -12.10 6.01
C GLY A 47 -31.07 -10.79 5.33
N ILE A 48 -30.75 -10.65 4.05
CA ILE A 48 -31.14 -9.49 3.24
C ILE A 48 -32.66 -9.45 3.06
N GLU A 49 -33.29 -10.59 2.76
CA GLU A 49 -34.75 -10.67 2.63
C GLU A 49 -35.46 -10.18 3.89
N ALA A 50 -35.02 -10.65 5.06
CA ALA A 50 -35.60 -10.24 6.34
C ALA A 50 -35.40 -8.74 6.61
N ALA A 51 -34.19 -8.22 6.37
CA ALA A 51 -33.89 -6.80 6.61
C ALA A 51 -34.67 -5.87 5.67
N VAL A 52 -34.76 -6.20 4.38
CA VAL A 52 -35.49 -5.41 3.39
C VAL A 52 -37.00 -5.52 3.59
N SER A 53 -37.53 -6.70 3.92
CA SER A 53 -38.96 -6.85 4.24
C SER A 53 -39.34 -5.98 5.44
N ALA A 54 -38.53 -5.98 6.51
CA ALA A 54 -38.81 -5.19 7.72
C ALA A 54 -38.90 -3.68 7.44
N ILE A 55 -38.01 -3.12 6.62
CA ILE A 55 -38.07 -1.69 6.26
C ILE A 55 -39.22 -1.38 5.30
N LEU A 56 -39.59 -2.29 4.39
CA LEU A 56 -40.75 -2.11 3.51
C LEU A 56 -42.05 -2.10 4.32
N ASP A 57 -42.20 -3.03 5.27
CA ASP A 57 -43.36 -3.11 6.15
C ASP A 57 -43.46 -1.87 7.07
N THR A 58 -42.34 -1.40 7.61
CA THR A 58 -42.31 -0.24 8.53
C THR A 58 -42.51 1.09 7.80
N SER A 59 -42.02 1.21 6.55
CA SER A 59 -42.12 2.46 5.78
C SER A 59 -43.44 2.64 5.04
N GLU A 60 -44.24 1.58 4.90
CA GLU A 60 -45.42 1.53 4.04
C GLU A 60 -45.14 2.01 2.59
N ALA A 61 -43.89 1.84 2.13
CA ALA A 61 -43.45 2.33 0.83
C ALA A 61 -44.03 1.50 -0.32
N ASP A 62 -44.47 2.18 -1.39
CA ASP A 62 -44.89 1.52 -2.63
C ASP A 62 -43.68 0.90 -3.35
N GLN A 63 -43.61 -0.43 -3.35
CA GLN A 63 -42.53 -1.22 -3.95
C GLN A 63 -42.32 -0.91 -5.45
N SER A 64 -43.38 -0.52 -6.18
CA SER A 64 -43.28 -0.16 -7.60
C SER A 64 -42.54 1.15 -7.86
N ARG A 65 -42.20 1.88 -6.79
CA ARG A 65 -41.54 3.20 -6.82
C ARG A 65 -40.14 3.16 -6.21
N VAL A 66 -39.64 1.97 -5.90
CA VAL A 66 -38.24 1.73 -5.54
C VAL A 66 -37.41 1.76 -6.82
N LEU A 67 -36.50 2.73 -6.91
CA LEU A 67 -35.66 2.98 -8.08
C LEU A 67 -34.43 2.09 -8.14
N SER A 68 -33.89 1.68 -7.00
CA SER A 68 -32.72 0.79 -6.93
C SER A 68 -32.57 0.17 -5.54
N VAL A 69 -31.88 -0.97 -5.50
CA VAL A 69 -31.32 -1.55 -4.28
C VAL A 69 -29.80 -1.57 -4.41
N THR A 70 -29.10 -1.09 -3.36
CA THR A 70 -27.64 -1.16 -3.28
C THR A 70 -27.23 -2.04 -2.10
N ILE A 71 -26.25 -2.92 -2.30
CA ILE A 71 -25.71 -3.81 -1.27
C ILE A 71 -24.21 -3.55 -1.06
N GLY A 72 -23.80 -3.23 0.16
CA GLY A 72 -22.44 -3.42 0.66
C GLY A 72 -22.31 -4.79 1.32
N THR A 73 -21.21 -5.51 1.12
CA THR A 73 -20.99 -6.79 1.78
C THR A 73 -19.51 -7.10 2.01
N THR A 74 -19.20 -7.66 3.18
CA THR A 74 -17.86 -8.19 3.51
C THR A 74 -17.70 -9.67 3.14
N HIS A 75 -18.69 -10.29 2.50
CA HIS A 75 -18.67 -11.73 2.27
C HIS A 75 -17.51 -12.20 1.38
N PHE A 76 -17.16 -11.42 0.35
CA PHE A 76 -16.08 -11.80 -0.57
C PHE A 76 -14.71 -11.81 0.11
N ILE A 77 -14.40 -10.79 0.90
CA ILE A 77 -13.11 -10.70 1.58
C ILE A 77 -12.96 -11.79 2.66
N ASN A 78 -14.05 -12.17 3.33
CA ASN A 78 -14.01 -13.23 4.35
C ASN A 78 -13.64 -14.60 3.77
N ALA A 79 -14.04 -14.91 2.53
CA ALA A 79 -13.63 -16.17 1.87
C ALA A 79 -12.10 -16.28 1.74
N LEU A 80 -11.42 -15.15 1.47
CA LEU A 80 -9.96 -15.08 1.37
C LEU A 80 -9.29 -15.12 2.74
N ILE A 81 -9.79 -14.34 3.71
CA ILE A 81 -9.24 -14.31 5.08
C ILE A 81 -9.29 -15.70 5.73
N GLU A 82 -10.38 -16.43 5.49
CA GLU A 82 -10.58 -17.77 6.03
C GLU A 82 -9.90 -18.88 5.20
N ALA A 83 -9.31 -18.53 4.05
CA ALA A 83 -8.79 -19.46 3.05
C ALA A 83 -9.77 -20.62 2.75
N ASP A 84 -11.05 -20.30 2.56
CA ASP A 84 -12.10 -21.30 2.44
C ASP A 84 -12.11 -21.95 1.03
N ALA A 85 -11.50 -23.12 0.91
CA ALA A 85 -11.40 -23.86 -0.36
C ALA A 85 -12.75 -24.20 -1.01
N ARG A 86 -13.86 -24.16 -0.26
CA ARG A 86 -15.22 -24.36 -0.80
C ARG A 86 -15.68 -23.14 -1.61
N ARG A 87 -15.17 -21.96 -1.26
CA ARG A 87 -15.53 -20.66 -1.83
C ARG A 87 -14.45 -20.09 -2.76
N LEU A 88 -13.32 -20.77 -2.87
CA LEU A 88 -12.19 -20.33 -3.67
C LEU A 88 -11.88 -21.34 -4.78
N ASP A 89 -11.47 -20.83 -5.94
CA ASP A 89 -10.96 -21.61 -7.06
C ASP A 89 -9.44 -21.58 -7.11
N ARG A 90 -8.85 -22.69 -7.58
CA ARG A 90 -7.43 -22.69 -8.00
C ARG A 90 -7.28 -21.83 -9.24
N VAL A 91 -6.20 -21.05 -9.30
CA VAL A 91 -5.94 -20.05 -10.33
C VAL A 91 -4.64 -20.36 -11.05
N ALA A 92 -4.72 -20.59 -12.36
CA ALA A 92 -3.54 -20.63 -13.22
C ALA A 92 -3.08 -19.19 -13.50
N VAL A 93 -1.80 -18.90 -13.28
CA VAL A 93 -1.23 -17.57 -13.51
C VAL A 93 -0.46 -17.58 -14.83
N VAL A 94 -0.89 -16.76 -15.79
CA VAL A 94 -0.25 -16.62 -17.10
C VAL A 94 0.39 -15.24 -17.18
N ARG A 95 1.72 -15.19 -17.30
CA ARG A 95 2.48 -13.94 -17.46
C ARG A 95 2.84 -13.69 -18.92
N LEU A 96 2.52 -12.50 -19.44
CA LEU A 96 3.01 -11.98 -20.73
C LEU A 96 4.23 -11.11 -20.44
N CYS A 97 5.41 -11.71 -20.47
CA CYS A 97 6.63 -11.10 -19.95
C CYS A 97 7.89 -11.40 -20.77
N GLY A 98 7.79 -12.27 -21.79
CA GLY A 98 8.97 -12.77 -22.50
C GLY A 98 9.97 -13.41 -21.53
N PRO A 99 11.24 -12.95 -21.47
CA PRO A 99 12.23 -13.49 -20.54
C PRO A 99 12.09 -12.95 -19.11
N PHE A 100 11.40 -11.83 -18.91
CA PHE A 100 11.32 -11.14 -17.62
C PHE A 100 10.42 -11.84 -16.61
N THR A 101 10.47 -11.39 -15.36
CA THR A 101 9.63 -11.79 -14.24
C THR A 101 9.81 -13.23 -13.75
N ARG A 102 10.77 -13.99 -14.27
CA ARG A 102 10.93 -15.42 -13.92
C ARG A 102 11.64 -15.65 -12.59
N GLN A 103 12.45 -14.68 -12.12
CA GLN A 103 13.21 -14.83 -10.88
C GLN A 103 12.30 -14.94 -9.64
N MET A 104 11.12 -14.33 -9.70
CA MET A 104 10.14 -14.32 -8.63
C MET A 104 8.83 -14.94 -9.12
N PRO A 105 8.54 -16.20 -8.78
CA PRO A 105 7.34 -16.88 -9.25
C PRO A 105 6.06 -16.23 -8.68
N PRO A 106 4.90 -16.46 -9.31
CA PRO A 106 3.62 -16.12 -8.69
C PRO A 106 3.49 -16.68 -7.27
N PHE A 107 2.67 -16.05 -6.44
CA PHE A 107 2.44 -16.41 -5.04
C PHE A 107 3.63 -16.20 -4.07
N SER A 108 4.75 -15.60 -4.50
CA SER A 108 5.95 -15.42 -3.66
C SER A 108 5.72 -14.72 -2.31
N GLY A 109 4.70 -13.85 -2.22
CA GLY A 109 4.32 -13.15 -0.99
C GLY A 109 3.02 -13.64 -0.32
N PHE A 110 2.44 -14.76 -0.77
CA PHE A 110 1.18 -15.27 -0.21
C PHE A 110 1.40 -16.04 1.08
N PRO A 111 0.46 -16.01 2.06
CA PRO A 111 0.47 -16.93 3.18
C PRO A 111 0.45 -18.40 2.73
N ILE A 112 1.10 -19.27 3.50
CA ILE A 112 1.34 -20.67 3.12
C ILE A 112 0.03 -21.41 2.84
N GLY A 113 -0.96 -21.30 3.73
CA GLY A 113 -2.22 -22.01 3.58
C GLY A 113 -3.07 -21.44 2.43
N LEU A 114 -3.14 -20.11 2.29
CA LEU A 114 -3.86 -19.49 1.18
C LEU A 114 -3.23 -19.85 -0.18
N HIS A 115 -1.90 -19.81 -0.29
CA HIS A 115 -1.19 -20.27 -1.50
C HIS A 115 -1.57 -21.72 -1.85
N GLY A 116 -1.56 -22.63 -0.87
CA GLY A 116 -1.93 -24.03 -1.09
C GLY A 116 -3.36 -24.25 -1.60
N VAL A 117 -4.29 -23.35 -1.28
CA VAL A 117 -5.67 -23.39 -1.79
C VAL A 117 -5.77 -22.83 -3.22
N LEU A 118 -4.98 -21.80 -3.52
CA LEU A 118 -5.13 -21.02 -4.75
C LEU A 118 -4.23 -21.44 -5.91
N ASP A 119 -3.10 -22.12 -5.65
CA ASP A 119 -2.10 -22.40 -6.68
C ASP A 119 -2.65 -23.29 -7.80
N GLY A 120 -2.84 -22.78 -9.01
CA GLY A 120 -3.21 -23.53 -10.21
C GLY A 120 -2.08 -23.70 -11.23
N GLY A 121 -0.84 -23.36 -10.87
CA GLY A 121 0.34 -23.38 -11.74
C GLY A 121 0.64 -22.04 -12.40
N ALA A 122 1.90 -21.88 -12.82
CA ALA A 122 2.44 -20.67 -13.44
C ALA A 122 2.91 -20.94 -14.87
N TYR A 123 2.56 -20.05 -15.80
CA TYR A 123 2.84 -20.15 -17.23
C TYR A 123 3.42 -18.82 -17.72
N TYR A 124 4.48 -18.88 -18.52
CA TYR A 124 5.23 -17.70 -18.97
C TYR A 124 5.27 -17.66 -20.49
N LEU A 125 4.69 -16.63 -21.07
CA LEU A 125 4.50 -16.47 -22.51
C LEU A 125 5.21 -15.24 -23.05
N ASP A 126 5.45 -15.25 -24.36
CA ASP A 126 5.90 -14.07 -25.09
C ASP A 126 4.81 -12.99 -25.09
N GLY A 127 5.22 -11.73 -24.93
CA GLY A 127 4.32 -10.59 -24.82
C GLY A 127 4.83 -9.56 -23.83
N GLY A 128 3.99 -8.60 -23.50
CA GLY A 128 4.33 -7.51 -22.59
C GLY A 128 4.95 -6.32 -23.30
N LEU A 129 4.97 -5.18 -22.60
CA LEU A 129 5.42 -3.90 -23.10
C LEU A 129 6.60 -3.38 -22.27
N GLU A 130 7.39 -2.52 -22.87
CA GLU A 130 8.32 -1.62 -22.19
C GLU A 130 7.57 -0.39 -21.66
N MET A 131 8.20 0.40 -20.78
CA MET A 131 7.59 1.60 -20.21
C MET A 131 7.17 2.64 -21.26
N ASP A 132 7.86 2.66 -22.41
CA ASP A 132 7.60 3.54 -23.55
C ASP A 132 6.58 2.94 -24.56
N GLY A 133 5.98 1.79 -24.23
CA GLY A 133 5.02 1.08 -25.08
C GLY A 133 5.64 0.20 -26.18
N ARG A 134 6.98 0.13 -26.30
CA ARG A 134 7.61 -0.82 -27.23
C ARG A 134 7.32 -2.26 -26.80
N PRO A 135 7.11 -3.21 -27.73
CA PRO A 135 6.99 -4.63 -27.38
C PRO A 135 8.24 -5.21 -26.72
N ILE A 136 8.06 -5.95 -25.61
CA ILE A 136 9.10 -6.84 -25.09
C ILE A 136 9.31 -7.99 -26.10
N ALA A 137 8.25 -8.76 -26.34
CA ALA A 137 8.24 -9.83 -27.33
C ALA A 137 6.88 -9.85 -28.04
N ARG A 138 6.85 -10.33 -29.28
CA ARG A 138 5.58 -10.51 -30.00
C ARG A 138 4.82 -11.70 -29.41
N LEU A 139 3.50 -11.57 -29.24
CA LEU A 139 2.66 -12.66 -28.75
C LEU A 139 2.75 -13.87 -29.69
N ASN A 140 3.06 -15.05 -29.14
CA ASN A 140 3.13 -16.30 -29.88
C ASN A 140 1.80 -17.07 -29.72
N GLU A 141 0.93 -17.04 -30.74
CA GLU A 141 -0.40 -17.63 -30.65
C GLU A 141 -0.39 -19.14 -30.41
N ASP A 142 0.55 -19.88 -31.00
CA ASP A 142 0.66 -21.33 -30.80
C ASP A 142 1.07 -21.66 -29.36
N GLN A 143 1.94 -20.84 -28.76
CA GLN A 143 2.31 -20.95 -27.35
C GLN A 143 1.09 -20.72 -26.44
N VAL A 144 0.24 -19.76 -26.76
CA VAL A 144 -1.00 -19.48 -26.01
C VAL A 144 -1.98 -20.67 -26.12
N ARG A 145 -2.19 -21.22 -27.32
CA ARG A 145 -3.07 -22.40 -27.53
C ARG A 145 -2.57 -23.62 -26.76
N GLN A 146 -1.27 -23.87 -26.80
CA GLN A 146 -0.68 -24.97 -26.06
C GLN A 146 -0.87 -24.80 -24.55
N THR A 147 -0.66 -23.58 -24.05
CA THR A 147 -0.88 -23.24 -22.63
C THR A 147 -2.33 -23.45 -22.20
N ALA A 148 -3.32 -23.07 -23.04
CA ALA A 148 -4.73 -23.33 -22.75
C ALA A 148 -5.02 -24.83 -22.54
N ARG A 149 -4.46 -25.69 -23.41
CA ARG A 149 -4.63 -27.15 -23.30
C ARG A 149 -3.99 -27.72 -22.04
N GLU A 150 -2.83 -27.19 -21.65
CA GLU A 150 -2.14 -27.59 -20.41
C GLU A 150 -2.94 -27.21 -19.16
N ILE A 151 -3.46 -25.98 -19.11
CA ILE A 151 -4.32 -25.51 -18.02
C ILE A 151 -5.56 -26.41 -17.89
N VAL A 152 -6.27 -26.68 -18.98
CA VAL A 152 -7.45 -27.58 -18.96
C VAL A 152 -7.07 -28.99 -18.50
N THR A 153 -5.95 -29.53 -18.96
CA THR A 153 -5.47 -30.86 -18.56
C THR A 153 -5.15 -30.94 -17.06
N SER A 154 -4.70 -29.83 -16.46
CA SER A 154 -4.46 -29.72 -15.02
C SER A 154 -5.74 -29.68 -14.16
N GLY A 155 -6.91 -29.54 -14.79
CA GLY A 155 -8.22 -29.44 -14.13
C GLY A 155 -8.56 -28.03 -13.62
N VAL A 156 -7.72 -27.04 -13.90
CA VAL A 156 -7.93 -25.64 -13.54
C VAL A 156 -8.85 -24.96 -14.56
N LYS A 157 -9.81 -24.15 -14.08
CA LYS A 157 -10.79 -23.44 -14.91
C LYS A 157 -10.62 -21.92 -14.92
N VAL A 158 -9.80 -21.40 -14.03
CA VAL A 158 -9.67 -19.96 -13.78
C VAL A 158 -8.24 -19.53 -14.08
N VAL A 159 -8.10 -18.45 -14.84
CA VAL A 159 -6.81 -17.90 -15.28
C VAL A 159 -6.70 -16.44 -14.86
N ALA A 160 -5.62 -16.11 -14.15
CA ALA A 160 -5.13 -14.74 -13.98
C ALA A 160 -4.09 -14.45 -15.08
N LEU A 161 -4.42 -13.57 -16.02
CA LEU A 161 -3.57 -13.17 -17.13
C LEU A 161 -2.94 -11.80 -16.83
N VAL A 162 -1.61 -11.76 -16.75
CA VAL A 162 -0.85 -10.59 -16.28
C VAL A 162 0.23 -10.22 -17.28
N GLY A 163 0.15 -9.04 -17.89
CA GLY A 163 1.17 -8.49 -18.76
C GLY A 163 2.06 -7.45 -18.07
N VAL A 164 3.34 -7.44 -18.42
CA VAL A 164 4.26 -6.35 -18.06
C VAL A 164 3.80 -5.07 -18.76
N PHE A 165 3.59 -4.00 -17.99
CA PHE A 165 3.04 -2.71 -18.43
C PHE A 165 1.66 -2.82 -19.11
N SER A 166 0.87 -3.86 -18.83
CA SER A 166 -0.47 -4.02 -19.43
C SER A 166 -1.47 -2.89 -19.13
N PRO A 167 -1.42 -2.16 -18.00
CA PRO A 167 -2.26 -0.96 -17.83
C PRO A 167 -2.00 0.15 -18.87
N LEU A 168 -0.87 0.08 -19.60
CA LEU A 168 -0.52 1.00 -20.68
C LEU A 168 -0.95 0.50 -22.08
N ASP A 169 -1.48 -0.72 -22.18
CA ASP A 169 -1.92 -1.34 -23.45
C ASP A 169 -3.35 -0.93 -23.83
N HIS A 170 -3.52 0.33 -24.26
CA HIS A 170 -4.84 0.87 -24.60
C HIS A 170 -5.50 0.19 -25.81
N ASP A 171 -4.71 -0.36 -26.73
CA ASP A 171 -5.18 -1.05 -27.92
C ASP A 171 -5.48 -2.55 -27.69
N ASN A 172 -5.33 -3.04 -26.44
CA ASN A 172 -5.53 -4.43 -26.05
C ASN A 172 -4.71 -5.43 -26.89
N MET A 173 -3.51 -5.03 -27.29
CA MET A 173 -2.65 -5.80 -28.19
C MET A 173 -2.18 -7.13 -27.57
N TYR A 174 -2.05 -7.20 -26.25
CA TYR A 174 -1.47 -8.35 -25.55
C TYR A 174 -2.47 -9.09 -24.66
N GLU A 175 -2.91 -8.52 -23.52
CA GLU A 175 -3.81 -9.24 -22.61
C GLU A 175 -5.15 -9.57 -23.29
N GLY A 176 -5.74 -8.60 -24.00
CA GLY A 176 -6.99 -8.81 -24.74
C GLY A 176 -6.87 -9.88 -25.82
N LYS A 177 -5.81 -9.80 -26.65
CA LYS A 177 -5.58 -10.80 -27.71
C LYS A 177 -5.29 -12.20 -27.16
N CYS A 178 -4.48 -12.30 -26.10
CA CYS A 178 -4.18 -13.57 -25.45
C CYS A 178 -5.44 -14.19 -24.84
N LYS A 179 -6.27 -13.39 -24.15
CA LYS A 179 -7.58 -13.84 -23.64
C LYS A 179 -8.47 -14.41 -24.75
N GLU A 180 -8.58 -13.72 -25.88
CA GLU A 180 -9.36 -14.20 -27.04
C GLU A 180 -8.89 -15.59 -27.49
N ILE A 181 -7.58 -15.80 -27.62
CA ILE A 181 -7.00 -17.08 -28.06
C ILE A 181 -7.22 -18.17 -27.02
N LEU A 182 -7.01 -17.88 -25.73
CA LEU A 182 -7.26 -18.83 -24.64
C LEU A 182 -8.72 -19.31 -24.64
N GLN A 183 -9.68 -18.39 -24.76
CA GLN A 183 -11.11 -18.70 -24.74
C GLN A 183 -11.58 -19.40 -26.03
N ASN A 184 -10.98 -19.10 -27.18
CA ASN A 184 -11.25 -19.81 -28.43
C ASN A 184 -10.76 -21.27 -28.38
N GLU A 185 -9.62 -21.52 -27.74
CA GLU A 185 -9.06 -22.87 -27.60
C GLU A 185 -9.76 -23.67 -26.48
N ALA A 186 -10.15 -22.99 -25.38
CA ALA A 186 -10.81 -23.58 -24.24
C ALA A 186 -11.95 -22.67 -23.73
N PRO A 187 -13.18 -22.83 -24.26
CA PRO A 187 -14.32 -21.97 -23.95
C PRO A 187 -14.76 -21.96 -22.48
N ASP A 188 -14.43 -23.01 -21.73
CA ASP A 188 -14.77 -23.14 -20.31
C ASP A 188 -13.78 -22.42 -19.37
N LEU A 189 -12.71 -21.80 -19.90
CA LEU A 189 -11.77 -21.02 -19.10
C LEU A 189 -12.31 -19.62 -18.78
N HIS A 190 -12.29 -19.28 -17.50
CA HIS A 190 -12.55 -17.94 -16.99
C HIS A 190 -11.25 -17.16 -16.92
N VAL A 191 -11.04 -16.21 -17.85
CA VAL A 191 -9.81 -15.42 -17.95
C VAL A 191 -10.01 -14.00 -17.42
N VAL A 192 -9.28 -13.66 -16.36
CA VAL A 192 -9.21 -12.33 -15.74
C VAL A 192 -7.95 -11.62 -16.21
N CYS A 193 -8.11 -10.47 -16.87
CA CYS A 193 -7.02 -9.63 -17.35
C CYS A 193 -6.62 -8.62 -16.27
N SER A 194 -5.34 -8.59 -15.91
CA SER A 194 -4.81 -7.74 -14.84
C SER A 194 -4.99 -6.25 -15.11
N GLN A 195 -5.00 -5.83 -16.38
CA GLN A 195 -5.23 -4.44 -16.80
C GLN A 195 -6.58 -3.87 -16.29
N ASN A 196 -7.57 -4.73 -16.03
CA ASN A 196 -8.90 -4.33 -15.56
C ASN A 196 -9.00 -4.31 -14.01
N ILE A 197 -7.96 -4.81 -13.33
CA ILE A 197 -7.94 -5.01 -11.89
C ILE A 197 -7.23 -3.87 -11.17
N GLY A 198 -6.01 -3.54 -11.60
CA GLY A 198 -5.18 -2.60 -10.86
C GLY A 198 -4.17 -1.84 -11.73
N PRO A 199 -3.55 -0.79 -11.16
CA PRO A 199 -2.56 0.04 -11.84
C PRO A 199 -1.20 -0.65 -12.01
N THR A 200 -0.21 0.09 -12.51
CA THR A 200 1.21 -0.30 -12.48
C THR A 200 1.67 -0.66 -11.05
N GLY A 201 2.55 -1.64 -10.93
CA GLY A 201 2.91 -2.39 -9.73
C GLY A 201 2.67 -3.88 -10.00
N PHE A 202 3.65 -4.57 -10.58
CA PHE A 202 3.43 -5.88 -11.20
C PHE A 202 3.01 -6.95 -10.20
N LEU A 203 3.73 -7.08 -9.08
CA LEU A 203 3.39 -8.06 -8.06
C LEU A 203 2.06 -7.75 -7.40
N GLU A 204 1.85 -6.52 -6.99
CA GLU A 204 0.64 -6.10 -6.29
C GLU A 204 -0.60 -6.24 -7.19
N ARG A 205 -0.46 -5.94 -8.49
CA ARG A 205 -1.51 -6.14 -9.50
C ARG A 205 -1.74 -7.61 -9.81
N GLU A 206 -0.67 -8.41 -9.96
CA GLU A 206 -0.79 -9.87 -10.10
C GLU A 206 -1.55 -10.46 -8.92
N ASN A 207 -1.14 -10.12 -7.70
CA ASN A 207 -1.76 -10.61 -6.48
C ASN A 207 -3.24 -10.25 -6.42
N ALA A 208 -3.61 -9.00 -6.74
CA ALA A 208 -5.01 -8.58 -6.83
C ALA A 208 -5.77 -9.38 -7.90
N THR A 209 -5.15 -9.64 -9.05
CA THR A 209 -5.76 -10.41 -10.15
C THR A 209 -5.99 -11.86 -9.74
N ILE A 210 -5.03 -12.48 -9.05
CA ILE A 210 -5.16 -13.83 -8.48
C ILE A 210 -6.31 -13.89 -7.48
N LEU A 211 -6.37 -12.95 -6.53
CA LEU A 211 -7.43 -12.92 -5.52
C LEU A 211 -8.81 -12.70 -6.15
N ASN A 212 -8.94 -11.81 -7.13
CA ASN A 212 -10.18 -11.59 -7.86
C ASN A 212 -10.61 -12.84 -8.64
N ALA A 213 -9.66 -13.48 -9.32
CA ALA A 213 -9.91 -14.69 -10.09
C ALA A 213 -10.39 -15.84 -9.19
N ALA A 214 -9.75 -16.01 -8.03
CA ALA A 214 -10.06 -17.06 -7.06
C ALA A 214 -11.50 -16.99 -6.50
N ILE A 215 -12.11 -15.81 -6.46
CA ILE A 215 -13.44 -15.59 -5.85
C ILE A 215 -14.58 -15.50 -6.87
N LEU A 216 -14.33 -15.61 -8.18
CA LEU A 216 -15.36 -15.42 -9.22
C LEU A 216 -16.58 -16.32 -9.03
N ARG A 217 -16.39 -17.61 -8.73
CA ARG A 217 -17.50 -18.54 -8.46
C ARG A 217 -18.36 -18.06 -7.30
N THR A 218 -17.74 -17.61 -6.21
CA THR A 218 -18.43 -17.03 -5.06
C THR A 218 -19.12 -15.72 -5.43
N GLY A 219 -18.48 -14.86 -6.23
CA GLY A 219 -19.06 -13.64 -6.81
C GLY A 219 -20.38 -13.93 -7.53
N HIS A 220 -20.38 -14.89 -8.45
CA HIS A 220 -21.58 -15.29 -9.19
C HIS A 220 -22.65 -15.94 -8.29
N ARG A 221 -22.25 -16.78 -7.33
CA ARG A 221 -23.21 -17.39 -6.37
C ARG A 221 -23.91 -16.32 -5.54
N VAL A 222 -23.15 -15.37 -4.99
CA VAL A 222 -23.67 -14.25 -4.18
C VAL A 222 -24.58 -13.36 -5.03
N LYS A 223 -24.17 -12.98 -6.24
CA LYS A 223 -25.01 -12.25 -7.19
C LYS A 223 -26.35 -12.95 -7.40
N ASN A 224 -26.33 -14.26 -7.67
CA ASN A 224 -27.56 -15.03 -7.90
C ASN A 224 -28.42 -15.10 -6.64
N GLY A 225 -27.81 -15.19 -5.46
CA GLY A 225 -28.50 -15.05 -4.17
C GLY A 225 -29.24 -13.72 -4.07
N PHE A 226 -28.56 -12.60 -4.30
CA PHE A 226 -29.19 -11.28 -4.27
C PHE A 226 -30.32 -11.15 -5.29
N LYS A 227 -30.12 -11.63 -6.53
CA LYS A 227 -31.15 -11.65 -7.57
C LYS A 227 -32.41 -12.43 -7.12
N ARG A 228 -32.24 -13.56 -6.43
CA ARG A 228 -33.36 -14.33 -5.86
C ARG A 228 -34.06 -13.59 -4.73
N ALA A 229 -33.31 -12.95 -3.82
CA ALA A 229 -33.87 -12.14 -2.74
C ALA A 229 -34.77 -11.02 -3.30
N MET A 230 -34.29 -10.29 -4.32
CA MET A 230 -35.07 -9.23 -4.97
C MET A 230 -36.35 -9.77 -5.61
N SER A 231 -36.28 -10.94 -6.26
CA SER A 231 -37.45 -11.60 -6.85
C SER A 231 -38.49 -11.99 -5.81
N ARG A 232 -38.09 -12.58 -4.67
CA ARG A 232 -39.00 -12.97 -3.58
C ARG A 232 -39.64 -11.75 -2.91
N LEU A 233 -38.90 -10.64 -2.81
CA LEU A 233 -39.39 -9.35 -2.35
C LEU A 233 -40.24 -8.60 -3.39
N LYS A 234 -40.40 -9.15 -4.61
CA LYS A 234 -41.14 -8.57 -5.75
C LYS A 234 -40.63 -7.19 -6.20
N LEU A 235 -39.33 -6.93 -6.02
CA LEU A 235 -38.68 -5.72 -6.50
C LEU A 235 -38.23 -5.90 -7.97
N THR A 236 -38.50 -4.89 -8.80
CA THR A 236 -38.18 -4.93 -10.25
C THR A 236 -37.07 -3.96 -10.65
N CYS A 237 -36.42 -3.32 -9.67
CA CYS A 237 -35.44 -2.26 -9.89
C CYS A 237 -34.00 -2.80 -10.03
N PRO A 238 -33.08 -2.02 -10.63
CA PRO A 238 -31.67 -2.39 -10.72
C PRO A 238 -31.02 -2.65 -9.36
N LEU A 239 -30.10 -3.61 -9.35
CA LEU A 239 -29.31 -4.00 -8.20
C LEU A 239 -27.85 -3.55 -8.39
N TYR A 240 -27.34 -2.80 -7.42
CA TYR A 240 -25.96 -2.33 -7.37
C TYR A 240 -25.22 -2.87 -6.15
N LEU A 241 -23.90 -2.94 -6.25
CA LEU A 241 -23.00 -3.14 -5.13
C LEU A 241 -22.14 -1.90 -4.91
N SER A 242 -21.85 -1.60 -3.64
CA SER A 242 -20.93 -0.53 -3.27
C SER A 242 -19.48 -0.94 -3.56
N GLN A 243 -18.73 -0.07 -4.22
CA GLN A 243 -17.31 -0.21 -4.47
C GLN A 243 -16.48 0.27 -3.28
N ASN A 244 -15.18 -0.05 -3.30
CA ASN A 244 -14.20 0.37 -2.32
C ASN A 244 -14.13 1.89 -2.19
N ASP A 245 -14.31 2.65 -3.27
CA ASP A 245 -14.13 4.10 -3.28
C ASP A 245 -15.40 4.92 -2.97
N GLY A 246 -16.54 4.24 -2.79
CA GLY A 246 -17.85 4.83 -2.44
C GLY A 246 -18.79 5.02 -3.61
N THR A 247 -18.38 4.52 -4.77
CA THR A 247 -19.20 4.52 -5.98
C THR A 247 -19.94 3.20 -6.13
N LEU A 248 -20.82 3.10 -7.11
CA LEU A 248 -21.65 1.94 -7.36
C LEU A 248 -21.15 1.15 -8.56
N LEU A 249 -21.36 -0.16 -8.51
CA LEU A 249 -21.14 -1.10 -9.60
C LEU A 249 -22.42 -1.90 -9.80
N ASP A 250 -22.85 -2.14 -11.03
CA ASP A 250 -23.98 -3.05 -11.24
C ASP A 250 -23.61 -4.48 -10.78
N ALA A 251 -24.62 -5.24 -10.38
CA ALA A 251 -24.38 -6.56 -9.78
C ALA A 251 -23.72 -7.59 -10.71
N ASP A 252 -23.87 -7.45 -12.04
CA ASP A 252 -23.21 -8.36 -12.98
C ASP A 252 -21.71 -8.01 -13.06
N THR A 253 -21.36 -6.74 -13.23
CA THR A 253 -19.95 -6.30 -13.21
C THR A 253 -19.28 -6.55 -11.86
N ALA A 254 -19.99 -6.40 -10.74
CA ALA A 254 -19.45 -6.68 -9.41
C ALA A 254 -19.12 -8.16 -9.19
N ALA A 255 -19.82 -9.08 -9.88
CA ALA A 255 -19.50 -10.50 -9.83
C ALA A 255 -18.24 -10.86 -10.64
N ASP A 256 -17.92 -10.07 -11.68
CA ASP A 256 -16.69 -10.21 -12.46
C ASP A 256 -15.48 -9.55 -11.78
N PHE A 257 -15.73 -8.55 -10.91
CA PHE A 257 -14.71 -7.83 -10.14
C PHE A 257 -15.01 -7.74 -8.63
N PRO A 258 -15.20 -8.86 -7.90
CA PRO A 258 -15.61 -8.79 -6.49
C PRO A 258 -14.56 -8.09 -5.60
N ILE A 259 -13.30 -8.05 -6.02
CA ILE A 259 -12.23 -7.33 -5.31
C ILE A 259 -12.50 -5.83 -5.16
N LYS A 260 -13.29 -5.25 -6.08
CA LYS A 260 -13.67 -3.84 -6.04
C LYS A 260 -14.70 -3.52 -4.96
N THR A 261 -15.21 -4.49 -4.21
CA THR A 261 -16.23 -4.28 -3.18
C THR A 261 -15.77 -4.68 -1.76
N PHE A 262 -14.49 -5.01 -1.58
CA PHE A 262 -13.93 -5.48 -0.30
C PHE A 262 -14.04 -4.48 0.86
N ALA A 263 -14.04 -3.18 0.56
CA ALA A 263 -14.15 -2.11 1.54
C ALA A 263 -15.50 -1.40 1.51
N SER A 264 -16.54 -2.05 0.98
CA SER A 264 -17.86 -1.45 0.89
C SER A 264 -18.37 -0.97 2.25
N GLY A 265 -18.12 -1.72 3.33
CA GLY A 265 -18.58 -1.40 4.69
C GLY A 265 -18.07 -0.04 5.17
N PRO A 266 -16.75 0.13 5.42
CA PRO A 266 -16.19 1.40 5.86
C PRO A 266 -16.60 2.56 4.94
N THR A 267 -16.56 2.35 3.63
CA THR A 267 -16.89 3.36 2.63
C THR A 267 -18.34 3.79 2.66
N ASN A 268 -19.25 2.85 2.87
CA ASN A 268 -20.67 3.12 3.08
C ASN A 268 -20.85 3.94 4.37
N SER A 269 -20.21 3.55 5.48
CA SER A 269 -20.26 4.31 6.74
C SER A 269 -19.84 5.76 6.52
N MET A 270 -18.73 5.97 5.79
CA MET A 270 -18.18 7.28 5.49
C MET A 270 -19.10 8.16 4.66
N SER A 271 -19.58 7.61 3.54
CA SER A 271 -20.44 8.33 2.60
C SER A 271 -21.77 8.67 3.24
N GLY A 272 -22.33 7.73 4.01
CA GLY A 272 -23.55 7.94 4.78
C GLY A 272 -23.38 8.98 5.89
N ALA A 273 -22.27 8.92 6.65
CA ALA A 273 -21.97 9.92 7.68
C ALA A 273 -21.90 11.33 7.10
N ALA A 274 -21.17 11.51 6.00
CA ALA A 274 -21.03 12.79 5.32
C ALA A 274 -22.38 13.33 4.82
N PHE A 275 -23.19 12.46 4.21
CA PHE A 275 -24.53 12.80 3.72
C PHE A 275 -25.48 13.19 4.87
N LEU A 276 -25.53 12.40 5.94
CA LEU A 276 -26.41 12.64 7.09
C LEU A 276 -25.99 13.89 7.88
N ALA A 277 -24.70 14.22 7.90
CA ALA A 277 -24.18 15.45 8.49
C ALA A 277 -24.41 16.70 7.60
N GLY A 278 -24.82 16.51 6.34
CA GLY A 278 -25.07 17.59 5.39
C GLY A 278 -23.82 18.24 4.80
N ILE A 279 -22.68 17.56 4.87
CA ILE A 279 -21.40 18.03 4.30
C ILE A 279 -21.48 18.11 2.77
N ASP A 280 -22.29 17.27 2.16
CA ASP A 280 -22.53 17.20 0.72
C ASP A 280 -23.17 18.46 0.11
N ARG A 281 -23.78 19.33 0.93
CA ARG A 281 -24.53 20.52 0.46
C ARG A 281 -23.67 21.75 0.16
N GLY A 282 -22.43 21.84 0.66
CA GLY A 282 -21.48 22.93 0.39
C GLY A 282 -21.94 24.34 0.81
N HIS A 283 -21.14 25.04 1.62
CA HIS A 283 -21.33 26.46 1.88
C HIS A 283 -21.05 27.27 0.60
N GLY A 284 -22.10 27.78 -0.06
CA GLY A 284 -22.02 28.90 -0.99
C GLY A 284 -21.07 28.77 -2.20
N GLY A 285 -21.53 28.09 -3.26
CA GLY A 285 -21.30 28.46 -4.67
C GLY A 285 -19.89 28.91 -5.10
N ARG A 286 -18.98 27.96 -5.30
CA ARG A 286 -18.03 27.92 -6.43
C ARG A 286 -17.52 26.47 -6.58
N PRO A 287 -17.37 25.93 -7.81
CA PRO A 287 -16.71 24.64 -7.98
C PRO A 287 -15.29 24.73 -7.42
N PRO A 288 -14.80 23.70 -6.69
CA PRO A 288 -13.42 23.69 -6.22
C PRO A 288 -12.46 23.71 -7.41
N MET A 289 -11.44 24.56 -7.32
CA MET A 289 -10.30 24.55 -8.25
C MET A 289 -9.48 23.28 -8.00
N VAL A 290 -9.40 22.37 -8.98
CA VAL A 290 -8.51 21.21 -8.92
C VAL A 290 -7.30 21.53 -9.80
N ASN A 291 -6.13 21.73 -9.19
CA ASN A 291 -4.86 21.97 -9.88
C ASN A 291 -4.89 23.09 -10.96
N GLY A 292 -5.65 24.17 -10.72
CA GLY A 292 -5.66 25.35 -11.60
C GLY A 292 -6.48 25.22 -12.89
N VAL A 293 -7.35 24.21 -13.01
CA VAL A 293 -8.24 24.04 -14.17
C VAL A 293 -9.70 24.26 -13.74
N GLU A 294 -10.39 25.23 -14.35
CA GLU A 294 -11.84 25.40 -14.16
C GLU A 294 -12.62 24.35 -14.97
N PRO A 295 -13.66 23.72 -14.39
CA PRO A 295 -14.50 22.77 -15.10
C PRO A 295 -15.68 23.47 -15.78
N LYS A 296 -15.46 24.29 -16.82
CA LYS A 296 -16.51 24.64 -17.81
C LYS A 296 -15.93 24.93 -19.19
N VAL A 297 -16.35 24.12 -20.16
CA VAL A 297 -16.17 24.40 -21.59
C VAL A 297 -17.31 25.31 -22.05
N GLN A 298 -17.02 26.59 -22.30
CA GLN A 298 -17.62 27.40 -23.37
C GLN A 298 -16.60 28.47 -23.80
N GLY A 299 -16.48 28.66 -25.11
CA GLY A 299 -15.33 29.27 -25.78
C GLY A 299 -15.04 30.74 -25.45
N ASP A 300 -13.81 31.10 -25.84
CA ASP A 300 -13.20 32.43 -25.90
C ASP A 300 -13.01 33.15 -24.56
N ASP A 301 -11.97 32.73 -23.80
CA ASP A 301 -11.00 33.62 -23.13
C ASP A 301 -9.98 32.77 -22.33
N LEU A 302 -8.86 32.41 -22.97
CA LEU A 302 -7.73 31.72 -22.33
C LEU A 302 -6.44 32.50 -22.61
N LEU A 303 -6.21 33.56 -21.84
CA LEU A 303 -4.91 34.19 -21.71
C LEU A 303 -4.65 34.53 -20.23
N ASP A 304 -3.44 34.18 -19.80
CA ASP A 304 -2.82 34.34 -18.48
C ASP A 304 -3.32 33.44 -17.35
N MET A 305 -2.48 32.45 -16.98
CA MET A 305 -2.10 32.06 -15.60
C MET A 305 -1.40 30.69 -15.63
N ALA A 306 -0.06 30.69 -15.64
CA ALA A 306 0.78 29.51 -15.42
C ALA A 306 2.10 29.84 -14.69
N ASN A 307 2.18 30.96 -13.97
CA ASN A 307 3.45 31.38 -13.38
C ASN A 307 3.35 32.22 -12.09
N ASP A 308 2.34 31.99 -11.24
CA ASP A 308 2.32 32.61 -9.92
C ASP A 308 1.84 31.64 -8.83
N GLY A 309 2.80 31.18 -8.02
CA GLY A 309 2.58 30.57 -6.71
C GLY A 309 2.10 31.58 -5.66
N LYS A 310 1.15 32.45 -6.03
CA LYS A 310 0.55 33.47 -5.15
C LYS A 310 -0.93 33.62 -5.46
N ASN A 311 -1.74 32.67 -5.02
CA ASN A 311 -3.18 32.89 -4.78
C ASN A 311 -3.66 31.91 -3.69
N LEU A 312 -3.21 32.17 -2.46
CA LEU A 312 -3.90 31.71 -1.27
C LEU A 312 -5.20 32.55 -1.11
N PRO A 313 -6.29 31.97 -0.59
CA PRO A 313 -7.52 32.72 -0.30
C PRO A 313 -7.24 33.97 0.54
N LYS A 314 -7.87 35.10 0.18
CA LYS A 314 -7.73 36.39 0.89
C LYS A 314 -8.34 36.41 2.29
N ASP A 315 -9.01 35.34 2.71
CA ASP A 315 -9.39 35.07 4.10
C ASP A 315 -8.79 33.71 4.49
N GLY A 316 -7.76 33.73 5.35
CA GLY A 316 -6.94 32.58 5.73
C GLY A 316 -7.62 31.52 6.61
N ALA A 317 -8.90 31.20 6.38
CA ALA A 317 -9.56 30.09 7.04
C ALA A 317 -9.33 28.80 6.24
N VAL A 318 -8.38 27.97 6.68
CA VAL A 318 -8.23 26.59 6.20
C VAL A 318 -9.48 25.82 6.67
N GLU A 319 -10.23 25.22 5.76
CA GLU A 319 -11.35 24.35 6.14
C GLU A 319 -10.82 23.18 6.99
N PRO A 320 -11.40 22.92 8.18
CA PRO A 320 -10.94 21.84 9.04
C PRO A 320 -11.17 20.48 8.37
N GLN A 321 -10.16 19.61 8.44
CA GLN A 321 -10.27 18.24 7.94
C GLN A 321 -11.44 17.53 8.62
N VAL A 322 -12.22 16.77 7.86
CA VAL A 322 -13.30 15.94 8.41
C VAL A 322 -12.86 14.49 8.51
N LEU A 323 -13.03 13.89 9.69
CA LEU A 323 -12.82 12.47 9.95
C LEU A 323 -14.17 11.79 10.22
N VAL A 324 -14.31 10.55 9.79
CA VAL A 324 -15.40 9.66 10.17
C VAL A 324 -14.85 8.63 11.13
N VAL A 325 -15.52 8.45 12.27
CA VAL A 325 -15.20 7.45 13.28
C VAL A 325 -16.43 6.56 13.43
N ASP A 326 -16.36 5.36 12.83
CA ASP A 326 -17.40 4.34 12.91
C ASP A 326 -17.08 3.37 14.06
N ILE A 327 -17.87 3.42 15.13
CA ILE A 327 -17.69 2.56 16.29
C ILE A 327 -18.74 1.44 16.26
N GLY A 328 -18.27 0.22 16.04
CA GLY A 328 -19.08 -0.99 16.05
C GLY A 328 -19.16 -1.70 17.40
N GLY A 329 -19.57 -2.96 17.38
CA GLY A 329 -19.55 -3.85 18.56
C GLY A 329 -18.16 -4.40 18.89
N THR A 330 -17.25 -4.44 17.92
CA THR A 330 -15.93 -5.07 18.04
C THR A 330 -14.79 -4.10 17.78
N THR A 331 -14.93 -3.24 16.78
CA THR A 331 -13.88 -2.38 16.24
C THR A 331 -14.35 -0.94 16.09
N THR A 332 -13.38 -0.04 16.04
CA THR A 332 -13.56 1.36 15.65
C THR A 332 -12.73 1.59 14.39
N ASP A 333 -13.39 2.05 13.33
CA ASP A 333 -12.79 2.33 12.03
C ASP A 333 -12.77 3.84 11.80
N VAL A 334 -11.59 4.40 11.53
CA VAL A 334 -11.41 5.84 11.31
C VAL A 334 -10.87 6.10 9.92
N CYS A 335 -11.45 7.08 9.22
CA CYS A 335 -11.00 7.54 7.92
C CYS A 335 -11.15 9.05 7.76
N ALA A 336 -10.37 9.64 6.87
CA ALA A 336 -10.52 11.03 6.45
C ALA A 336 -11.40 11.17 5.21
N LEU A 337 -12.18 12.26 5.16
CA LEU A 337 -12.86 12.70 3.95
C LEU A 337 -12.03 13.77 3.24
N LEU A 338 -12.00 13.69 1.91
CA LEU A 338 -11.54 14.78 1.05
C LEU A 338 -12.57 15.91 1.05
N PRO A 339 -12.21 17.15 0.67
CA PRO A 339 -13.16 18.26 0.51
C PRO A 339 -14.31 17.94 -0.45
N SER A 340 -14.10 17.00 -1.39
CA SER A 340 -15.12 16.48 -2.29
C SER A 340 -16.20 15.63 -1.61
N GLY A 341 -15.99 15.25 -0.34
CA GLY A 341 -16.84 14.35 0.45
C GLY A 341 -16.54 12.87 0.24
N PHE A 342 -15.51 12.51 -0.55
CA PHE A 342 -15.10 11.12 -0.76
C PHE A 342 -14.05 10.68 0.26
N PRO A 343 -13.96 9.36 0.54
CA PRO A 343 -12.88 8.82 1.35
C PRO A 343 -11.49 9.10 0.76
N ARG A 344 -10.55 9.49 1.62
CA ARG A 344 -9.13 9.54 1.26
C ARG A 344 -8.64 8.11 0.99
N GLN A 345 -7.96 7.90 -0.13
CA GLN A 345 -7.45 6.58 -0.53
C GLN A 345 -6.13 6.25 0.17
N ALA A 346 -5.86 4.96 0.38
CA ALA A 346 -4.60 4.48 0.93
C ALA A 346 -3.42 4.80 -0.02
N PRO A 347 -2.35 5.48 0.46
CA PRO A 347 -1.26 5.91 -0.41
C PRO A 347 -0.18 4.82 -0.57
N GLY A 348 -0.47 3.74 -1.30
CA GLY A 348 0.51 2.67 -1.56
C GLY A 348 -0.12 1.32 -1.91
N PHE A 349 0.45 0.25 -1.34
CA PHE A 349 -0.15 -1.08 -1.36
C PHE A 349 -1.03 -1.30 -0.13
N VAL A 350 -1.97 -2.23 -0.23
CA VAL A 350 -2.78 -2.70 0.90
C VAL A 350 -2.65 -4.21 1.05
N GLU A 351 -2.62 -4.69 2.29
CA GLU A 351 -2.58 -6.11 2.59
C GLU A 351 -4.01 -6.66 2.77
N ILE A 352 -4.39 -7.63 1.94
CA ILE A 352 -5.66 -8.36 2.06
C ILE A 352 -5.37 -9.84 2.27
N ALA A 353 -5.91 -10.40 3.35
CA ALA A 353 -5.61 -11.76 3.77
C ALA A 353 -4.09 -12.05 3.83
N GLY A 354 -3.29 -11.05 4.24
CA GLY A 354 -1.82 -11.16 4.31
C GLY A 354 -1.09 -11.03 2.96
N VAL A 355 -1.79 -10.66 1.88
CA VAL A 355 -1.24 -10.51 0.53
C VAL A 355 -1.17 -9.02 0.15
N ARG A 356 0.00 -8.53 -0.26
CA ARG A 356 0.15 -7.15 -0.77
C ARG A 356 -0.52 -6.98 -2.13
N THR A 357 -1.36 -5.97 -2.27
CA THR A 357 -2.14 -5.67 -3.48
C THR A 357 -2.17 -4.17 -3.79
N ALA A 358 -2.49 -3.81 -5.03
CA ALA A 358 -2.56 -2.42 -5.48
C ALA A 358 -3.90 -2.20 -6.19
N PHE A 359 -4.84 -1.59 -5.49
CA PHE A 359 -6.09 -1.07 -6.04
C PHE A 359 -6.67 -0.03 -5.07
N SER A 360 -7.51 0.85 -5.58
CA SER A 360 -8.11 1.94 -4.80
C SER A 360 -9.01 1.40 -3.69
N ILE A 361 -8.64 1.73 -2.45
CA ILE A 361 -9.38 1.44 -1.23
C ILE A 361 -9.18 2.63 -0.28
N PRO A 362 -10.18 3.01 0.54
CA PRO A 362 -10.01 4.03 1.55
C PRO A 362 -8.87 3.68 2.51
N GLU A 363 -8.16 4.71 2.94
CA GLU A 363 -7.26 4.61 4.07
C GLU A 363 -8.08 4.50 5.34
N VAL A 364 -8.14 3.30 5.93
CA VAL A 364 -8.86 3.05 7.17
C VAL A 364 -7.86 2.64 8.24
N VAL A 365 -7.89 3.32 9.39
CA VAL A 365 -7.19 2.87 10.59
C VAL A 365 -8.22 2.25 11.53
N SER A 366 -8.06 0.95 11.79
CA SER A 366 -8.93 0.19 12.68
C SER A 366 -8.27 -0.08 14.02
N ILE A 367 -9.02 0.05 15.12
CA ILE A 367 -8.60 -0.37 16.47
C ILE A 367 -9.62 -1.32 17.08
N GLY A 368 -9.16 -2.23 17.96
CA GLY A 368 -9.99 -3.20 18.69
C GLY A 368 -10.83 -2.60 19.82
N LEU A 369 -11.59 -1.55 19.51
CA LEU A 369 -12.46 -0.83 20.43
C LEU A 369 -13.89 -0.80 19.88
N GLY A 370 -14.84 -1.39 20.58
CA GLY A 370 -16.27 -1.32 20.26
C GLY A 370 -17.10 -1.56 21.51
N GLY A 371 -18.43 -1.53 21.38
CA GLY A 371 -19.34 -1.70 22.53
C GLY A 371 -19.08 -2.98 23.34
N GLY A 372 -18.74 -4.08 22.66
CA GLY A 372 -18.42 -5.37 23.27
C GLY A 372 -16.97 -5.56 23.69
N SER A 373 -16.10 -4.56 23.55
CA SER A 373 -14.71 -4.66 24.00
C SER A 373 -14.66 -4.98 25.49
N LYS A 374 -13.95 -6.05 25.84
CA LYS A 374 -13.82 -6.55 27.21
C LYS A 374 -13.04 -5.53 28.04
N VAL A 375 -13.53 -5.26 29.24
CA VAL A 375 -12.86 -4.38 30.21
C VAL A 375 -12.27 -5.23 31.31
N GLN A 376 -10.96 -5.11 31.50
CA GLN A 376 -10.23 -5.82 32.55
C GLN A 376 -9.54 -4.81 33.46
N PRO A 377 -9.97 -4.68 34.73
CA PRO A 377 -9.25 -3.90 35.73
C PRO A 377 -7.86 -4.48 35.96
N ASP A 378 -6.88 -3.60 36.19
CA ASP A 378 -5.55 -4.02 36.58
C ASP A 378 -5.55 -4.51 38.04
N PRO A 379 -5.15 -5.78 38.29
CA PRO A 379 -5.13 -6.32 39.65
C PRO A 379 -4.06 -5.69 40.56
N GLU A 380 -3.03 -5.06 39.99
CA GLU A 380 -1.90 -4.47 40.74
C GLU A 380 -2.04 -2.95 40.91
N SER A 381 -2.89 -2.29 40.12
CA SER A 381 -3.12 -0.84 40.19
C SER A 381 -4.61 -0.49 40.03
N SER A 382 -5.20 0.05 41.10
CA SER A 382 -6.60 0.50 41.11
C SER A 382 -6.90 1.72 40.21
N GLY A 383 -5.88 2.28 39.56
CA GLY A 383 -5.99 3.42 38.63
C GLY A 383 -5.94 3.05 37.14
N SER A 384 -5.73 1.78 36.79
CA SER A 384 -5.56 1.30 35.41
C SER A 384 -6.58 0.22 35.06
N ALA A 385 -6.98 0.19 33.79
CA ALA A 385 -7.80 -0.86 33.21
C ALA A 385 -7.46 -0.98 31.72
N SER A 386 -7.48 -2.19 31.18
CA SER A 386 -7.38 -2.42 29.73
C SER A 386 -8.79 -2.54 29.12
N VAL A 387 -8.97 -1.97 27.94
CA VAL A 387 -10.20 -2.08 27.15
C VAL A 387 -9.85 -2.66 25.78
N GLY A 388 -10.40 -3.82 25.46
CA GLY A 388 -10.02 -4.57 24.25
C GLY A 388 -8.60 -5.15 24.32
N PRO A 389 -8.06 -5.67 23.20
CA PRO A 389 -8.71 -5.79 21.89
C PRO A 389 -9.75 -6.92 21.83
N GLY A 390 -9.82 -7.81 22.83
CA GLY A 390 -10.83 -8.86 22.89
C GLY A 390 -12.24 -8.27 23.03
N SER A 391 -13.22 -8.83 22.30
CA SER A 391 -14.62 -8.41 22.33
C SER A 391 -15.55 -9.61 22.43
N VAL A 392 -16.78 -9.40 22.91
CA VAL A 392 -17.90 -10.37 22.83
C VAL A 392 -18.67 -10.27 21.50
N GLY A 393 -18.40 -9.25 20.67
CA GLY A 393 -18.89 -9.14 19.29
C GLY A 393 -20.40 -9.28 19.14
N HIS A 394 -20.84 -10.20 18.29
CA HIS A 394 -22.26 -10.48 18.02
C HIS A 394 -23.02 -11.03 19.23
N GLU A 395 -22.32 -11.56 20.24
CA GLU A 395 -22.91 -12.08 21.47
C GLU A 395 -23.06 -11.00 22.55
N LEU A 396 -22.92 -9.72 22.20
CA LEU A 396 -23.03 -8.59 23.14
C LEU A 396 -24.31 -8.65 24.00
N LEU A 397 -25.46 -8.88 23.35
CA LEU A 397 -26.77 -8.94 24.02
C LEU A 397 -26.91 -10.15 24.95
N ALA A 398 -26.05 -11.16 24.83
CA ALA A 398 -26.06 -12.35 25.67
C ALA A 398 -24.97 -12.33 26.75
N GLN A 399 -23.79 -11.76 26.46
CA GLN A 399 -22.62 -11.85 27.32
C GLN A 399 -22.31 -10.61 28.17
N ALA A 400 -22.74 -9.41 27.76
CA ALA A 400 -22.48 -8.21 28.53
C ALA A 400 -23.33 -8.15 29.81
N LYS A 401 -22.77 -7.57 30.89
CA LYS A 401 -23.43 -7.51 32.19
C LYS A 401 -24.78 -6.79 32.15
N VAL A 402 -24.86 -5.68 31.41
CA VAL A 402 -26.06 -4.84 31.30
C VAL A 402 -27.24 -5.57 30.63
N PHE A 403 -26.99 -6.69 29.95
CA PHE A 403 -28.03 -7.56 29.37
C PHE A 403 -28.21 -8.89 30.14
N GLY A 404 -27.60 -9.05 31.31
CA GLY A 404 -27.70 -10.26 32.15
C GLY A 404 -26.56 -11.27 31.98
N GLY A 405 -25.52 -10.93 31.20
CA GLY A 405 -24.32 -11.73 31.05
C GLY A 405 -23.29 -11.58 32.18
N GLN A 406 -22.11 -12.17 32.01
CA GLN A 406 -21.05 -12.19 33.03
C GLN A 406 -19.81 -11.36 32.67
N THR A 407 -19.69 -10.94 31.41
CA THR A 407 -18.51 -10.25 30.91
C THR A 407 -18.68 -8.74 31.06
N LEU A 408 -17.72 -8.07 31.71
CA LEU A 408 -17.69 -6.61 31.75
C LEU A 408 -17.17 -6.06 30.41
N THR A 409 -17.93 -5.16 29.81
CA THR A 409 -17.69 -4.60 28.47
C THR A 409 -17.67 -3.07 28.48
N ALA A 410 -17.22 -2.46 27.39
CA ALA A 410 -17.21 -1.00 27.23
C ALA A 410 -18.63 -0.40 27.31
N THR A 411 -19.64 -1.09 26.77
CA THR A 411 -21.05 -0.70 26.92
C THR A 411 -21.48 -0.65 28.39
N ASP A 412 -21.07 -1.63 29.20
CA ASP A 412 -21.40 -1.66 30.64
C ASP A 412 -20.84 -0.44 31.37
N ILE A 413 -19.63 0.01 31.02
CA ILE A 413 -18.98 1.20 31.62
C ILE A 413 -19.82 2.45 31.37
N VAL A 414 -20.25 2.66 30.12
CA VAL A 414 -21.01 3.86 29.75
C VAL A 414 -22.41 3.87 30.38
N VAL A 415 -23.08 2.71 30.45
CA VAL A 415 -24.38 2.60 31.13
C VAL A 415 -24.23 2.81 32.65
N ALA A 416 -23.18 2.29 33.26
CA ALA A 416 -22.90 2.47 34.69
C ALA A 416 -22.60 3.94 35.08
N GLU A 417 -22.23 4.80 34.12
CA GLU A 417 -22.09 6.25 34.35
C GLU A 417 -23.42 7.00 34.28
N GLY A 418 -24.50 6.36 33.79
CA GLY A 418 -25.81 6.98 33.59
C GLY A 418 -25.89 7.87 32.34
N ASN A 419 -24.93 7.74 31.42
CA ASN A 419 -24.87 8.56 30.21
C ASN A 419 -25.76 8.04 29.06
N VAL A 420 -26.19 6.78 29.13
CA VAL A 420 -26.93 6.09 28.06
C VAL A 420 -28.00 5.18 28.66
N ASP A 421 -29.19 5.21 28.07
CA ASP A 421 -30.30 4.31 28.39
C ASP A 421 -30.26 3.09 27.46
N LEU A 422 -29.55 2.04 27.89
CA LEU A 422 -29.38 0.79 27.13
C LEU A 422 -29.26 -0.41 28.09
N GLY A 423 -30.07 -1.45 27.86
CA GLY A 423 -30.12 -2.64 28.73
C GLY A 423 -30.70 -2.33 30.11
N ASP A 424 -30.33 -3.13 31.13
CA ASP A 424 -30.75 -2.95 32.52
C ASP A 424 -29.60 -2.36 33.35
N ALA A 425 -29.66 -1.06 33.62
CA ALA A 425 -28.67 -0.33 34.41
C ALA A 425 -28.51 -0.84 35.86
N SER A 426 -29.49 -1.59 36.40
CA SER A 426 -29.37 -2.17 37.74
C SER A 426 -28.29 -3.26 37.83
N LEU A 427 -27.96 -3.89 36.70
CA LEU A 427 -27.00 -4.99 36.60
C LEU A 427 -25.53 -4.55 36.59
N VAL A 428 -25.28 -3.24 36.48
CA VAL A 428 -23.92 -2.66 36.42
C VAL A 428 -23.62 -1.72 37.59
N GLN A 429 -24.46 -1.72 38.64
CA GLN A 429 -24.28 -0.90 39.84
C GLN A 429 -23.07 -1.32 40.69
N ASP A 430 -22.60 -2.55 40.53
CA ASP A 430 -21.41 -3.10 41.19
C ASP A 430 -20.10 -2.59 40.58
N VAL A 431 -20.13 -1.94 39.42
CA VAL A 431 -18.94 -1.38 38.77
C VAL A 431 -18.48 -0.12 39.50
N THR A 432 -17.32 -0.21 40.14
CA THR A 432 -16.80 0.87 41.00
C THR A 432 -16.44 2.14 40.21
N THR A 433 -16.37 3.28 40.91
CA THR A 433 -15.99 4.57 40.32
C THR A 433 -14.56 4.55 39.76
N GLU A 434 -13.67 3.81 40.41
CA GLU A 434 -12.28 3.65 40.01
C GLU A 434 -12.16 2.91 38.67
N ILE A 435 -12.87 1.79 38.52
CA ILE A 435 -12.90 1.00 37.28
C ILE A 435 -13.50 1.83 36.14
N ARG A 436 -14.62 2.52 36.38
CA ARG A 436 -15.25 3.41 35.39
C ARG A 436 -14.27 4.47 34.90
N ARG A 437 -13.61 5.17 35.82
CA ARG A 437 -12.63 6.22 35.49
C ARG A 437 -11.44 5.68 34.70
N ALA A 438 -10.90 4.53 35.11
CA ALA A 438 -9.74 3.91 34.45
C ALA A 438 -10.08 3.43 33.02
N ALA A 439 -11.19 2.70 32.87
CA ALA A 439 -11.65 2.22 31.57
C ALA A 439 -11.97 3.38 30.62
N ARG A 440 -12.63 4.43 31.11
CA ARG A 440 -12.92 5.64 30.33
C ARG A 440 -11.66 6.35 29.86
N LYS A 441 -10.65 6.49 30.75
CA LYS A 441 -9.35 7.07 30.39
C LYS A 441 -8.73 6.30 29.24
N GLU A 442 -8.78 4.97 29.29
CA GLU A 442 -8.22 4.11 28.24
C GLU A 442 -9.02 4.20 26.93
N ILE A 443 -10.37 4.22 26.98
CA ILE A 443 -11.22 4.45 25.80
C ILE A 443 -10.86 5.79 25.14
N ASN A 444 -10.76 6.87 25.90
CA ASN A 444 -10.40 8.19 25.35
C ASN A 444 -8.99 8.19 24.77
N ARG A 445 -8.02 7.55 25.44
CA ARG A 445 -6.64 7.41 24.93
C ARG A 445 -6.61 6.69 23.58
N LEU A 446 -7.36 5.59 23.45
CA LEU A 446 -7.48 4.84 22.20
C LEU A 446 -8.12 5.67 21.08
N LEU A 447 -9.18 6.42 21.39
CA LEU A 447 -9.88 7.31 20.43
C LEU A 447 -9.00 8.48 19.96
N VAL A 448 -8.32 9.17 20.89
CA VAL A 448 -7.35 10.23 20.56
C VAL A 448 -6.27 9.66 19.65
N SER A 449 -5.67 8.52 20.04
CA SER A 449 -4.59 7.91 19.26
C SER A 449 -5.01 7.55 17.83
N VAL A 450 -6.22 7.03 17.61
CA VAL A 450 -6.68 6.65 16.27
C VAL A 450 -7.08 7.85 15.41
N VAL A 451 -7.74 8.86 15.99
CA VAL A 451 -8.06 10.13 15.31
C VAL A 451 -6.77 10.79 14.82
N ASP A 452 -5.81 10.85 15.72
CA ASP A 452 -4.56 11.54 15.50
C ASP A 452 -3.68 10.86 14.43
N LYS A 453 -3.74 9.52 14.32
CA LYS A 453 -3.12 8.76 13.22
C LYS A 453 -3.70 9.12 11.85
N MET A 454 -4.97 9.50 11.77
CA MET A 454 -5.66 9.79 10.51
C MET A 454 -5.58 11.28 10.10
N LYS A 455 -5.26 12.17 11.05
CA LYS A 455 -5.06 13.60 10.80
C LYS A 455 -3.95 13.81 9.77
N VAL A 456 -4.16 14.73 8.84
CA VAL A 456 -3.10 15.12 7.89
C VAL A 456 -2.19 16.18 8.49
N SER A 457 -2.71 17.13 9.26
CA SER A 457 -1.95 18.22 9.90
C SER A 457 -2.16 18.23 11.42
N THR A 458 -1.59 19.22 12.11
CA THR A 458 -1.83 19.44 13.55
C THR A 458 -3.13 20.18 13.82
N ALA A 459 -3.73 20.81 12.80
CA ALA A 459 -4.97 21.58 12.91
C ALA A 459 -6.11 20.73 13.52
N PRO A 460 -6.96 21.32 14.37
CA PRO A 460 -8.16 20.65 14.88
C PRO A 460 -9.06 20.14 13.75
N VAL A 461 -9.62 18.94 13.95
CA VAL A 461 -10.48 18.29 12.95
C VAL A 461 -11.94 18.29 13.37
N HIS A 462 -12.84 18.08 12.42
CA HIS A 462 -14.25 17.76 12.68
C HIS A 462 -14.44 16.25 12.60
N VAL A 463 -15.06 15.65 13.61
CA VAL A 463 -15.32 14.21 13.66
C VAL A 463 -16.81 13.94 13.47
N LEU A 464 -17.15 13.07 12.52
CA LEU A 464 -18.48 12.49 12.39
C LEU A 464 -18.49 11.15 13.13
N LEU A 465 -19.31 11.06 14.18
CA LEU A 465 -19.44 9.86 15.00
C LEU A 465 -20.62 9.03 14.48
N VAL A 466 -20.32 7.83 13.98
CA VAL A 466 -21.33 6.89 13.46
C VAL A 466 -21.14 5.49 14.05
N GLY A 467 -22.08 4.60 13.74
CA GLY A 467 -22.10 3.25 14.30
C GLY A 467 -22.84 3.18 15.64
N GLY A 468 -23.24 1.96 16.03
CA GLY A 468 -24.01 1.73 17.25
C GLY A 468 -23.20 1.93 18.54
N GLY A 469 -21.87 1.83 18.45
CA GLY A 469 -20.93 2.05 19.55
C GLY A 469 -20.51 3.51 19.70
N SER A 470 -21.03 4.45 18.90
CA SER A 470 -20.70 5.88 19.03
C SER A 470 -20.99 6.45 20.43
N ILE A 471 -21.86 5.77 21.18
CA ILE A 471 -22.14 5.99 22.61
C ILE A 471 -20.91 5.92 23.52
N LEU A 472 -19.80 5.31 23.07
CA LEU A 472 -18.55 5.25 23.83
C LEU A 472 -17.85 6.63 23.93
N VAL A 473 -18.21 7.57 23.07
CA VAL A 473 -17.65 8.93 23.09
C VAL A 473 -18.49 9.82 24.01
N THR A 474 -18.10 9.88 25.29
CA THR A 474 -18.84 10.64 26.31
C THR A 474 -18.24 12.02 26.62
N HIS A 475 -17.06 12.34 26.07
CA HIS A 475 -16.30 13.56 26.35
C HIS A 475 -15.64 14.11 25.07
N THR A 476 -15.06 15.31 25.13
CA THR A 476 -14.26 15.90 24.04
C THR A 476 -13.01 15.07 23.76
N ILE A 477 -12.74 14.79 22.49
CA ILE A 477 -11.51 14.15 22.02
C ILE A 477 -10.47 15.26 21.78
N ALA A 478 -9.26 15.12 22.33
CA ALA A 478 -8.18 16.08 22.10
C ALA A 478 -7.84 16.17 20.60
N GLY A 479 -7.50 17.37 20.12
CA GLY A 479 -7.29 17.62 18.68
C GLY A 479 -8.55 17.61 17.80
N VAL A 480 -9.74 17.53 18.38
CA VAL A 480 -11.03 17.60 17.66
C VAL A 480 -11.77 18.89 18.04
N ASP A 481 -12.04 19.75 17.07
CA ASP A 481 -12.79 21.01 17.26
C ASP A 481 -14.28 20.75 17.44
N LYS A 482 -14.83 19.79 16.66
CA LYS A 482 -16.26 19.48 16.69
C LYS A 482 -16.52 17.99 16.53
N CYS A 483 -17.23 17.39 17.47
CA CYS A 483 -17.84 16.06 17.33
C CYS A 483 -19.30 16.23 16.88
N ILE A 484 -19.63 15.65 15.73
CA ILE A 484 -20.95 15.72 15.11
C ILE A 484 -21.55 14.32 15.17
N HIS A 485 -22.75 14.20 15.73
CA HIS A 485 -23.55 12.98 15.69
C HIS A 485 -24.62 13.15 14.61
N PRO A 486 -24.45 12.54 13.42
CA PRO A 486 -25.43 12.68 12.36
C PRO A 486 -26.78 12.07 12.77
N ILE A 487 -27.86 12.62 12.23
CA ILE A 487 -29.20 12.04 12.39
C ILE A 487 -29.16 10.63 11.77
N HIS A 488 -29.77 9.64 12.41
CA HIS A 488 -29.68 8.23 11.98
C HIS A 488 -28.25 7.64 11.96
N GLN A 489 -27.32 8.13 12.80
CA GLN A 489 -25.93 7.64 12.92
C GLN A 489 -25.78 6.10 12.97
N GLY A 490 -26.74 5.39 13.56
CA GLY A 490 -26.72 3.93 13.69
C GLY A 490 -27.04 3.18 12.40
N ALA A 491 -27.47 3.86 11.34
CA ALA A 491 -27.76 3.32 10.01
C ALA A 491 -26.94 4.00 8.90
N ALA A 492 -25.85 4.69 9.27
CA ALA A 492 -25.01 5.43 8.32
C ALA A 492 -24.56 4.55 7.14
N ASN A 493 -24.16 3.30 7.38
CA ASN A 493 -23.68 2.39 6.35
C ASN A 493 -24.78 2.08 5.32
N ALA A 494 -25.97 1.68 5.78
CA ALA A 494 -27.10 1.42 4.89
C ALA A 494 -27.54 2.69 4.12
N VAL A 495 -27.49 3.85 4.76
CA VAL A 495 -27.76 5.14 4.09
C VAL A 495 -26.70 5.44 3.02
N GLY A 496 -25.41 5.22 3.33
CA GLY A 496 -24.30 5.39 2.39
C GLY A 496 -24.44 4.52 1.15
N ALA A 497 -24.83 3.26 1.33
CA ALA A 497 -25.16 2.37 0.22
C ALA A 497 -26.31 2.93 -0.65
N ALA A 498 -27.38 3.43 -0.03
CA ALA A 498 -28.55 3.96 -0.76
C ALA A 498 -28.25 5.23 -1.58
N ILE A 499 -27.30 6.06 -1.13
CA ILE A 499 -26.94 7.35 -1.75
C ILE A 499 -25.68 7.28 -2.62
N GLY A 500 -25.15 6.07 -2.85
CA GLY A 500 -23.95 5.85 -3.65
C GLY A 500 -24.01 6.52 -5.02
N LYS A 501 -22.84 6.92 -5.51
CA LYS A 501 -22.67 7.67 -6.76
C LYS A 501 -22.06 6.79 -7.85
N ILE A 502 -22.10 7.25 -9.10
CA ILE A 502 -21.51 6.54 -10.25
C ILE A 502 -20.23 7.26 -10.68
N SER A 503 -19.16 6.50 -10.90
CA SER A 503 -17.86 7.03 -11.33
C SER A 503 -17.41 6.57 -12.71
N GLY A 504 -16.72 7.46 -13.39
CA GLY A 504 -15.83 7.17 -14.50
C GLY A 504 -14.39 7.49 -14.12
N GLU A 505 -13.47 6.63 -14.50
CA GLU A 505 -12.05 6.70 -14.15
C GLU A 505 -11.20 6.47 -15.40
N ILE A 506 -10.22 7.33 -15.58
CA ILE A 506 -9.20 7.23 -16.61
C ILE A 506 -7.85 7.18 -15.93
N ASP A 507 -7.02 6.20 -16.30
CA ASP A 507 -5.62 6.09 -15.91
C ASP A 507 -4.83 5.83 -17.20
N THR A 508 -4.07 6.82 -17.65
CA THR A 508 -3.40 6.81 -18.96
C THR A 508 -1.98 7.35 -18.83
N VAL A 509 -1.09 6.93 -19.71
CA VAL A 509 0.23 7.54 -19.87
C VAL A 509 0.27 8.29 -21.19
N GLU A 510 0.62 9.57 -21.12
CA GLU A 510 0.60 10.49 -22.24
C GLU A 510 1.98 11.08 -22.48
N ILE A 511 2.48 10.94 -23.71
CA ILE A 511 3.71 11.58 -24.17
C ILE A 511 3.35 12.99 -24.63
N LEU A 512 3.90 14.03 -24.00
CA LEU A 512 3.58 15.44 -24.27
C LEU A 512 4.37 16.04 -25.45
N GLU A 513 5.14 15.25 -26.20
CA GLU A 513 5.96 15.78 -27.30
C GLU A 513 5.07 16.43 -28.38
N GLY A 514 5.19 17.76 -28.53
CA GLY A 514 4.39 18.55 -29.47
C GLY A 514 2.92 18.72 -29.08
N LYS A 515 2.49 18.26 -27.89
CA LYS A 515 1.12 18.42 -27.37
C LYS A 515 1.08 19.41 -26.22
N ASP A 516 0.03 20.22 -26.14
CA ASP A 516 -0.24 21.04 -24.95
C ASP A 516 -0.78 20.14 -23.83
N GLU A 517 -0.09 20.10 -22.70
CA GLU A 517 -0.47 19.34 -21.51
C GLU A 517 -1.93 19.60 -21.08
N LYS A 518 -2.39 20.85 -21.17
CA LYS A 518 -3.75 21.21 -20.76
C LYS A 518 -4.80 20.53 -21.63
N ILE A 519 -4.53 20.38 -22.93
CA ILE A 519 -5.44 19.70 -23.86
C ILE A 519 -5.49 18.20 -23.54
N VAL A 520 -4.35 17.60 -23.24
CA VAL A 520 -4.26 16.18 -22.89
C VAL A 520 -5.03 15.88 -21.60
N ILE A 521 -4.87 16.72 -20.57
CA ILE A 521 -5.63 16.58 -19.32
C ILE A 521 -7.13 16.78 -19.56
N ALA A 522 -7.52 17.77 -20.36
CA ALA A 522 -8.93 18.02 -20.66
C ALA A 522 -9.60 16.84 -21.39
N ASP A 523 -8.90 16.19 -22.33
CA ASP A 523 -9.39 14.97 -22.98
C ASP A 523 -9.60 13.81 -21.99
N ALA A 524 -8.62 13.57 -21.11
CA ALA A 524 -8.75 12.55 -20.06
C ALA A 524 -9.94 12.84 -19.12
N CYS A 525 -10.16 14.12 -18.76
CA CYS A 525 -11.34 14.54 -18.00
C CYS A 525 -12.65 14.25 -18.74
N GLN A 526 -12.74 14.56 -20.04
CA GLN A 526 -13.94 14.31 -20.80
C GLN A 526 -14.25 12.82 -20.92
N ARG A 527 -13.23 11.98 -21.18
CA ARG A 527 -13.39 10.52 -21.20
C ARG A 527 -13.89 9.96 -19.87
N ALA A 528 -13.41 10.49 -18.74
CA ALA A 528 -13.91 10.11 -17.41
C ALA A 528 -15.39 10.49 -17.23
N ILE A 529 -15.80 11.69 -17.66
CA ILE A 529 -17.20 12.14 -17.60
C ILE A 529 -18.09 11.22 -18.45
N ASP A 530 -17.70 10.96 -19.69
CA ASP A 530 -18.46 10.12 -20.63
C ASP A 530 -18.64 8.69 -20.07
N GLN A 531 -17.59 8.14 -19.44
CA GLN A 531 -17.68 6.84 -18.80
C GLN A 531 -18.61 6.83 -17.58
N ALA A 532 -18.66 7.90 -16.79
CA ALA A 532 -19.60 8.02 -15.67
C ALA A 532 -21.05 8.05 -16.17
N ILE A 533 -21.33 8.85 -17.21
CA ILE A 533 -22.66 8.96 -17.82
C ILE A 533 -23.09 7.62 -18.43
N ALA A 534 -22.20 6.94 -19.14
CA ALA A 534 -22.47 5.63 -19.73
C ALA A 534 -22.84 4.56 -18.69
N LYS A 535 -22.35 4.69 -17.45
CA LYS A 535 -22.69 3.82 -16.31
C LYS A 535 -23.96 4.25 -15.56
N GLY A 536 -24.64 5.31 -15.98
CA GLY A 536 -25.91 5.77 -15.41
C GLY A 536 -25.81 6.98 -14.48
N ALA A 537 -24.70 7.74 -14.51
CA ALA A 537 -24.63 9.02 -13.82
C ALA A 537 -25.53 10.08 -14.50
N GLU A 538 -26.16 10.95 -13.69
CA GLU A 538 -26.92 12.11 -14.14
C GLU A 538 -25.96 13.12 -14.83
N PRO A 539 -26.10 13.39 -16.15
CA PRO A 539 -25.15 14.22 -16.89
C PRO A 539 -24.89 15.60 -16.28
N ASP A 540 -25.94 16.26 -15.80
CA ASP A 540 -25.86 17.61 -15.22
C ASP A 540 -25.20 17.64 -13.82
N ASP A 541 -24.97 16.48 -13.21
CA ASP A 541 -24.38 16.33 -11.88
C ASP A 541 -22.93 15.83 -11.90
N VAL A 542 -22.45 15.33 -13.05
CA VAL A 542 -21.10 14.76 -13.16
C VAL A 542 -20.04 15.85 -13.01
N LYS A 543 -19.10 15.62 -12.09
CA LYS A 543 -17.97 16.53 -11.85
C LYS A 543 -16.67 15.76 -11.73
N ILE A 544 -15.57 16.38 -12.15
CA ILE A 544 -14.22 15.87 -11.88
C ILE A 544 -13.93 16.05 -10.39
N VAL A 545 -13.65 14.96 -9.70
CA VAL A 545 -13.33 14.95 -8.26
C VAL A 545 -11.84 14.77 -7.99
N GLU A 546 -11.08 14.31 -8.98
CA GLU A 546 -9.67 14.00 -8.85
C GLU A 546 -8.95 14.08 -10.20
N VAL A 547 -7.77 14.71 -10.22
CA VAL A 547 -6.81 14.69 -11.32
C VAL A 547 -5.42 14.56 -10.73
N ASN A 548 -4.79 13.39 -10.87
CA ASN A 548 -3.40 13.17 -10.49
C ASN A 548 -2.52 13.13 -11.73
N LYS A 549 -1.43 13.89 -11.70
CA LYS A 549 -0.39 13.88 -12.74
C LYS A 549 0.91 13.38 -12.13
N MET A 550 1.48 12.31 -12.69
CA MET A 550 2.75 11.75 -12.24
C MET A 550 3.74 11.68 -13.40
N PRO A 551 4.84 12.44 -13.40
CA PRO A 551 5.86 12.33 -14.43
C PRO A 551 6.60 10.98 -14.33
N LEU A 552 6.95 10.36 -15.47
CA LEU A 552 7.68 9.09 -15.51
C LEU A 552 9.21 9.31 -15.53
N GLN A 553 9.95 8.55 -14.72
CA GLN A 553 11.41 8.70 -14.54
C GLN A 553 12.21 8.32 -15.82
N TYR A 554 13.41 8.91 -15.97
CA TYR A 554 14.42 8.59 -17.00
C TYR A 554 14.05 8.80 -18.48
N MET A 555 12.86 9.28 -18.80
CA MET A 555 12.52 9.67 -20.17
C MET A 555 12.98 11.09 -20.47
N SER A 556 13.64 11.29 -21.62
CA SER A 556 13.99 12.64 -22.13
C SER A 556 12.79 13.41 -22.65
N GLN A 557 11.68 12.72 -22.92
CA GLN A 557 10.41 13.27 -23.37
C GLN A 557 9.49 13.42 -22.16
N THR A 558 8.73 14.51 -22.08
CA THR A 558 7.78 14.82 -21.00
C THR A 558 6.59 13.85 -21.03
N THR A 559 6.82 12.60 -20.60
CA THR A 559 5.79 11.58 -20.46
C THR A 559 5.18 11.67 -19.07
N ILE A 560 3.86 11.81 -19.00
CA ILE A 560 3.10 11.92 -17.75
C ILE A 560 2.07 10.81 -17.68
N ARG A 561 1.90 10.22 -16.50
CA ARG A 561 0.72 9.44 -16.16
C ARG A 561 -0.35 10.38 -15.64
N ILE A 562 -1.57 10.26 -16.16
CA ILE A 562 -2.73 11.04 -15.78
C ILE A 562 -3.78 10.09 -15.24
N GLN A 563 -4.23 10.35 -14.01
CA GLN A 563 -5.38 9.67 -13.42
C GLN A 563 -6.48 10.69 -13.22
N VAL A 564 -7.66 10.45 -13.78
CA VAL A 564 -8.82 11.33 -13.66
C VAL A 564 -10.02 10.54 -13.16
N ARG A 565 -10.77 11.12 -12.23
CA ARG A 565 -12.04 10.56 -11.76
C ARG A 565 -13.16 11.58 -11.87
N ALA A 566 -14.23 11.17 -12.54
CA ALA A 566 -15.48 11.90 -12.64
C ALA A 566 -16.58 11.16 -11.87
N VAL A 567 -17.41 11.88 -11.13
CA VAL A 567 -18.48 11.27 -10.32
C VAL A 567 -19.76 12.08 -10.40
N GLY A 568 -20.91 11.40 -10.51
CA GLY A 568 -22.24 12.00 -10.46
C GLY A 568 -23.26 11.13 -9.73
N ARG A 569 -24.37 11.73 -9.31
CA ARG A 569 -25.52 10.98 -8.75
C ARG A 569 -26.06 9.98 -9.76
N LEU A 570 -26.51 8.83 -9.26
CA LEU A 570 -27.28 7.88 -10.08
C LEU A 570 -28.53 8.59 -10.63
N ALA A 571 -28.76 8.51 -11.93
CA ALA A 571 -29.88 9.18 -12.60
C ALA A 571 -31.25 8.62 -12.15
N ILE A 572 -32.31 9.43 -12.32
CA ILE A 572 -33.69 8.99 -12.14
C ILE A 572 -34.24 8.59 -13.52
N PRO A 573 -34.73 7.35 -13.73
CA PRO A 573 -35.32 6.94 -15.01
C PRO A 573 -36.51 7.82 -15.42
N GLU A 574 -36.63 8.18 -16.70
CA GLU A 574 -37.71 9.04 -17.23
C GLU A 574 -39.11 8.43 -17.04
N GLU A 575 -39.24 7.09 -17.10
CA GLU A 575 -40.41 6.40 -16.56
C GLU A 575 -39.98 5.39 -15.49
N PRO A 576 -40.54 5.42 -14.27
CA PRO A 576 -40.20 4.49 -13.17
C PRO A 576 -40.42 3.00 -13.50
N ASN A 577 -41.10 2.70 -14.62
CA ASN A 577 -41.41 1.36 -15.11
C ASN A 577 -41.02 1.11 -16.59
N SER A 578 -40.35 2.06 -17.28
CA SER A 578 -39.84 1.77 -18.62
C SER A 578 -38.37 1.39 -18.55
N SER A 579 -38.09 0.16 -18.98
CA SER A 579 -36.76 -0.31 -19.32
C SER A 579 -36.24 0.46 -20.54
N VAL A 580 -35.79 1.70 -20.36
CA VAL A 580 -35.18 2.49 -21.44
C VAL A 580 -33.79 2.95 -20.99
N GLY A 581 -32.80 2.16 -21.42
CA GLY A 581 -31.38 2.35 -21.17
C GLY A 581 -30.63 1.02 -21.21
N ALA A 582 -30.50 0.41 -22.39
CA ALA A 582 -29.65 -0.75 -22.72
C ALA A 582 -29.74 -2.07 -21.91
N HIS A 583 -30.58 -2.19 -20.88
CA HIS A 583 -30.80 -3.47 -20.17
C HIS A 583 -32.22 -4.00 -20.40
N ARG A 584 -32.30 -5.25 -20.89
CA ARG A 584 -33.53 -6.06 -21.05
C ARG A 584 -34.38 -6.02 -19.76
N PRO A 585 -35.71 -6.26 -19.81
CA PRO A 585 -36.51 -6.51 -18.61
C PRO A 585 -35.74 -7.47 -17.70
N VAL A 586 -35.50 -7.06 -16.46
CA VAL A 586 -34.62 -7.80 -15.54
C VAL A 586 -35.27 -9.14 -15.26
N ASP A 587 -34.84 -10.15 -16.01
CA ASP A 587 -35.27 -11.52 -15.78
C ASP A 587 -34.53 -12.03 -14.55
N TRP A 588 -35.18 -11.90 -13.41
CA TRP A 588 -34.70 -12.47 -12.16
C TRP A 588 -34.80 -14.01 -12.16
N ASN A 589 -35.43 -14.62 -13.17
CA ASN A 589 -35.39 -16.07 -13.38
C ASN A 589 -34.06 -16.45 -14.03
N GLY A 590 -32.98 -16.39 -13.26
CA GLY A 590 -31.84 -17.26 -13.55
C GLY A 590 -32.34 -18.71 -13.65
N LYS A 591 -31.73 -19.55 -14.51
CA LYS A 591 -31.98 -21.00 -14.49
C LYS A 591 -32.01 -21.45 -13.02
N GLN A 592 -33.03 -22.22 -12.64
CA GLN A 592 -32.97 -23.06 -11.44
C GLN A 592 -31.79 -24.03 -11.63
N ALA A 593 -30.57 -23.57 -11.40
CA ALA A 593 -29.47 -24.45 -11.14
C ALA A 593 -29.72 -24.97 -9.72
N GLU A 594 -29.67 -26.28 -9.57
CA GLU A 594 -29.83 -27.04 -8.32
C GLU A 594 -28.70 -26.75 -7.30
N ASP A 595 -28.08 -25.57 -7.35
CA ASP A 595 -26.86 -25.23 -6.61
C ASP A 595 -27.15 -24.58 -5.26
N GLU A 596 -28.11 -25.15 -4.52
CA GLU A 596 -27.86 -25.32 -3.08
C GLU A 596 -26.96 -26.55 -2.93
N GLU A 597 -25.77 -26.50 -3.53
CA GLU A 597 -24.68 -27.33 -3.01
C GLU A 597 -24.51 -26.85 -1.58
N ASP A 598 -24.93 -27.71 -0.65
CA ASP A 598 -24.51 -27.67 0.74
C ASP A 598 -23.01 -27.37 0.69
N GLU A 599 -22.59 -26.24 1.27
CA GLU A 599 -21.17 -25.90 1.27
C GLU A 599 -20.37 -27.04 1.93
N GLY A 600 -21.02 -28.01 2.58
CA GLY A 600 -20.36 -29.12 3.23
C GLY A 600 -19.62 -28.61 4.45
N GLU A 601 -19.00 -29.51 5.22
CA GLU A 601 -18.30 -29.08 6.41
C GLU A 601 -17.07 -28.23 6.06
N LYS A 602 -16.97 -27.07 6.71
CA LYS A 602 -15.79 -26.22 6.61
C LYS A 602 -14.58 -26.97 7.17
N VAL A 603 -13.61 -27.26 6.31
CA VAL A 603 -12.33 -27.83 6.73
C VAL A 603 -11.37 -26.69 7.05
N SER A 604 -10.83 -26.68 8.26
CA SER A 604 -9.80 -25.71 8.64
C SER A 604 -8.54 -25.93 7.82
N VAL A 605 -8.04 -24.89 7.16
CA VAL A 605 -6.77 -24.92 6.42
C VAL A 605 -5.62 -24.61 7.39
N PRO A 606 -4.69 -25.55 7.62
CA PRO A 606 -3.53 -25.29 8.45
C PRO A 606 -2.72 -24.11 7.91
N ASN A 607 -2.27 -23.22 8.80
CA ASN A 607 -1.41 -22.08 8.42
C ASN A 607 -2.04 -21.15 7.37
N ALA A 608 -3.38 -21.07 7.30
CA ALA A 608 -4.14 -20.22 6.37
C ALA A 608 -3.58 -18.80 6.25
N SER A 609 -3.28 -18.17 7.40
CA SER A 609 -2.74 -16.82 7.50
C SER A 609 -1.25 -16.76 7.86
N HIS A 610 -0.54 -17.90 7.90
CA HIS A 610 0.87 -17.91 8.26
C HIS A 610 1.69 -17.22 7.16
N PRO A 611 2.37 -16.10 7.46
CA PRO A 611 3.10 -15.35 6.44
C PRO A 611 4.31 -16.15 5.94
N THR A 612 4.59 -16.05 4.64
CA THR A 612 5.82 -16.57 4.02
C THR A 612 6.98 -15.59 4.11
N THR A 613 6.68 -14.33 4.42
CA THR A 613 7.62 -13.19 4.37
C THR A 613 8.01 -12.66 5.75
N LYS A 614 7.48 -13.25 6.84
CA LYS A 614 7.74 -12.83 8.23
C LYS A 614 8.18 -14.02 9.12
N PRO A 615 9.24 -14.76 8.76
CA PRO A 615 9.72 -15.93 9.51
C PRO A 615 10.10 -15.62 10.96
N SER A 616 10.50 -14.38 11.28
CA SER A 616 10.81 -13.88 12.63
C SER A 616 9.68 -14.08 13.65
N LEU A 617 8.42 -14.14 13.19
CA LEU A 617 7.25 -14.39 14.06
C LEU A 617 7.26 -15.80 14.65
N GLY A 618 7.93 -16.77 13.99
CA GLY A 618 7.97 -18.17 14.39
C GLY A 618 9.12 -18.54 15.33
N VAL A 619 10.04 -17.62 15.62
CA VAL A 619 11.24 -17.88 16.44
C VAL A 619 11.27 -17.01 17.70
N ASP A 620 12.03 -17.39 18.72
CA ASP A 620 12.32 -16.52 19.86
C ASP A 620 13.53 -15.63 19.55
N LEU A 621 13.28 -14.34 19.31
CA LEU A 621 14.30 -13.37 18.92
C LEU A 621 15.39 -13.17 19.99
N ALA A 622 15.06 -13.36 21.27
CA ALA A 622 16.01 -13.19 22.37
C ALA A 622 17.09 -14.27 22.37
N THR A 623 16.73 -15.49 21.96
CA THR A 623 17.62 -16.66 21.97
C THR A 623 18.09 -17.09 20.57
N TYR A 624 17.55 -16.48 19.52
CA TYR A 624 17.93 -16.74 18.13
C TYR A 624 19.44 -16.54 17.91
N ARG A 625 20.05 -17.51 17.21
CA ARG A 625 21.46 -17.51 16.82
C ARG A 625 21.56 -17.88 15.33
N PRO A 626 22.31 -17.11 14.51
CA PRO A 626 22.58 -17.47 13.12
C PRO A 626 23.48 -18.71 13.05
N ASP A 627 23.38 -19.47 11.94
CA ASP A 627 24.24 -20.65 11.71
C ASP A 627 25.61 -20.21 11.20
N VAL A 628 26.58 -20.09 12.12
CA VAL A 628 27.97 -19.78 11.79
C VAL A 628 28.86 -20.96 12.16
N ARG A 629 29.61 -21.47 11.16
CA ARG A 629 30.49 -22.63 11.32
C ARG A 629 31.79 -22.40 10.56
N ASN A 630 32.93 -22.61 11.22
CA ASN A 630 34.27 -22.49 10.63
C ASN A 630 34.50 -21.14 9.93
N GLY A 631 34.02 -20.03 10.51
CA GLY A 631 34.17 -18.69 9.93
C GLY A 631 33.25 -18.39 8.74
N VAL A 632 32.27 -19.25 8.47
CA VAL A 632 31.27 -19.07 7.42
C VAL A 632 29.88 -18.94 8.04
N TRP A 633 29.17 -17.87 7.71
CA TRP A 633 27.78 -17.68 8.08
C TRP A 633 26.87 -18.23 6.98
N TYR A 634 26.06 -19.24 7.32
CA TYR A 634 25.06 -19.83 6.45
C TYR A 634 23.71 -19.12 6.67
N VAL A 635 23.27 -18.39 5.65
CA VAL A 635 22.13 -17.48 5.75
C VAL A 635 20.81 -18.27 5.79
N SER A 636 19.95 -17.95 6.77
CA SER A 636 18.58 -18.46 6.89
C SER A 636 17.53 -17.46 6.38
N ASP A 637 16.26 -17.86 6.34
CA ASP A 637 15.13 -16.98 6.02
C ASP A 637 14.91 -15.88 7.08
N VAL A 638 15.12 -16.18 8.37
CA VAL A 638 15.11 -15.19 9.46
C VAL A 638 16.25 -14.17 9.27
N ASP A 639 17.45 -14.63 8.90
CA ASP A 639 18.58 -13.74 8.64
C ASP A 639 18.29 -12.78 7.47
N LEU A 640 17.67 -13.28 6.40
CA LEU A 640 17.25 -12.46 5.26
C LEU A 640 16.24 -11.37 5.65
N GLU A 641 15.29 -11.68 6.54
CA GLU A 641 14.31 -10.71 7.03
C GLU A 641 15.02 -9.57 7.79
N PHE A 642 16.00 -9.90 8.64
CA PHE A 642 16.78 -8.90 9.36
C PHE A 642 17.67 -8.07 8.43
N ILE A 643 18.42 -8.72 7.53
CA ILE A 643 19.24 -8.04 6.52
C ILE A 643 18.37 -7.08 5.70
N SER A 644 17.18 -7.50 5.26
CA SER A 644 16.24 -6.66 4.51
C SER A 644 15.86 -5.38 5.24
N THR A 645 15.46 -5.47 6.52
CA THR A 645 15.12 -4.29 7.34
C THR A 645 16.34 -3.40 7.58
N GLY A 646 17.51 -3.98 7.85
CA GLY A 646 18.75 -3.22 8.04
C GLY A 646 19.23 -2.49 6.80
N CYS A 647 19.19 -3.15 5.63
CA CYS A 647 19.50 -2.53 4.34
C CYS A 647 18.55 -1.36 4.03
N ALA A 648 17.26 -1.45 4.42
CA ALA A 648 16.34 -0.33 4.29
C ALA A 648 16.78 0.89 5.11
N ILE A 649 17.24 0.68 6.36
CA ILE A 649 17.80 1.74 7.22
C ILE A 649 19.07 2.36 6.61
N LEU A 650 19.99 1.51 6.14
CA LEU A 650 21.25 1.94 5.52
C LEU A 650 21.04 2.53 4.11
N GLY A 651 19.83 2.41 3.54
CA GLY A 651 19.46 2.95 2.24
C GLY A 651 19.36 4.48 2.19
N THR A 652 19.22 5.16 3.33
CA THR A 652 19.17 6.64 3.39
C THR A 652 18.15 7.26 2.41
N GLY A 653 17.01 6.58 2.19
CA GLY A 653 15.97 7.01 1.25
C GLY A 653 16.07 6.37 -0.15
N GLY A 654 17.17 5.72 -0.51
CA GLY A 654 17.39 5.13 -1.84
C GLY A 654 17.92 3.69 -1.83
N GLY A 655 18.71 3.31 -2.85
CA GLY A 655 19.19 1.92 -3.07
C GLY A 655 18.12 0.92 -3.59
N GLY A 656 16.92 1.41 -3.92
CA GLY A 656 15.81 0.59 -4.42
C GLY A 656 15.02 -0.17 -3.33
N PRO A 657 13.83 -0.70 -3.66
CA PRO A 657 12.97 -1.38 -2.70
C PRO A 657 13.56 -2.71 -2.22
N THR A 658 13.73 -2.88 -0.92
CA THR A 658 14.26 -4.12 -0.31
C THR A 658 13.33 -5.31 -0.46
N TYR A 659 12.02 -5.08 -0.47
CA TYR A 659 11.02 -6.15 -0.46
C TYR A 659 11.16 -7.14 -1.63
N TYR A 660 11.45 -6.66 -2.85
CA TYR A 660 11.60 -7.56 -4.00
C TYR A 660 12.89 -8.37 -3.96
N GLU A 661 13.99 -7.76 -3.53
CA GLU A 661 15.28 -8.47 -3.38
C GLU A 661 15.24 -9.47 -2.22
N TYR A 662 14.47 -9.17 -1.17
CA TYR A 662 14.16 -10.12 -0.10
C TYR A 662 13.39 -11.34 -0.63
N LEU A 663 12.34 -11.14 -1.42
CA LEU A 663 11.59 -12.24 -2.04
C LEU A 663 12.45 -13.08 -2.99
N LYS A 664 13.30 -12.44 -3.81
CA LYS A 664 14.28 -13.12 -4.68
C LYS A 664 15.27 -13.94 -3.86
N SER A 665 15.75 -13.40 -2.73
CA SER A 665 16.68 -14.09 -1.83
C SER A 665 16.02 -15.30 -1.14
N LEU A 666 14.77 -15.18 -0.69
CA LEU A 666 13.98 -16.30 -0.17
C LEU A 666 13.79 -17.38 -1.24
N GLN A 667 13.49 -16.99 -2.47
CA GLN A 667 13.36 -17.93 -3.58
C GLN A 667 14.69 -18.62 -3.89
N ALA A 668 15.82 -17.89 -3.83
CA ALA A 668 17.14 -18.45 -4.00
C ALA A 668 17.48 -19.47 -2.89
N LEU A 669 17.16 -19.17 -1.61
CA LEU A 669 17.34 -20.14 -0.52
C LEU A 669 16.55 -21.44 -0.73
N LYS A 670 15.35 -21.35 -1.32
CA LYS A 670 14.50 -22.52 -1.61
C LYS A 670 14.99 -23.33 -2.80
N THR A 671 15.49 -22.67 -3.84
CA THR A 671 15.82 -23.30 -5.14
C THR A 671 17.27 -23.74 -5.23
N HIS A 672 18.19 -23.04 -4.58
CA HIS A 672 19.57 -23.48 -4.45
C HIS A 672 19.70 -24.51 -3.31
N GLY A 673 20.71 -25.38 -3.40
CA GLY A 673 20.98 -26.36 -2.35
C GLY A 673 21.24 -25.70 -1.00
N LYS A 674 20.75 -26.31 0.08
CA LYS A 674 20.97 -25.82 1.45
C LYS A 674 22.46 -25.53 1.68
N GLY A 675 22.74 -24.35 2.23
CA GLY A 675 24.08 -23.93 2.59
C GLY A 675 24.90 -23.29 1.46
N ARG A 676 24.33 -23.02 0.28
CA ARG A 676 25.03 -22.29 -0.79
C ARG A 676 25.11 -20.79 -0.56
N MET A 677 24.10 -20.20 0.07
CA MET A 677 24.12 -18.78 0.47
C MET A 677 24.97 -18.62 1.73
N ARG A 678 26.17 -18.05 1.55
CA ARG A 678 27.25 -18.03 2.56
C ARG A 678 27.85 -16.63 2.64
N ILE A 679 28.11 -16.14 3.84
CA ILE A 679 28.80 -14.88 4.08
C ILE A 679 30.13 -15.17 4.80
N VAL A 680 31.21 -14.50 4.38
CA VAL A 680 32.56 -14.61 4.98
C VAL A 680 33.14 -13.23 5.28
N SER A 681 33.99 -13.14 6.30
CA SER A 681 34.72 -11.91 6.58
C SER A 681 35.76 -11.63 5.48
N PRO A 682 36.01 -10.36 5.12
CA PRO A 682 37.11 -9.98 4.23
C PRO A 682 38.47 -10.58 4.61
N ASP A 683 38.70 -10.82 5.90
CA ASP A 683 39.97 -11.36 6.42
C ASP A 683 40.20 -12.84 6.05
N TYR A 684 39.15 -13.57 5.67
CA TYR A 684 39.25 -14.96 5.20
C TYR A 684 39.70 -15.05 3.74
N LEU A 685 39.73 -13.95 3.00
CA LEU A 685 40.18 -13.90 1.61
C LEU A 685 41.71 -13.88 1.54
N SER A 686 42.29 -14.54 0.53
CA SER A 686 43.70 -14.29 0.20
C SER A 686 43.85 -12.91 -0.45
N ASP A 687 45.04 -12.32 -0.39
CA ASP A 687 45.27 -10.98 -0.96
C ASP A 687 45.10 -10.93 -2.50
N ASP A 688 45.31 -12.07 -3.15
CA ASP A 688 45.15 -12.30 -4.59
C ASP A 688 43.76 -12.83 -4.99
N ALA A 689 42.84 -13.00 -4.03
CA ALA A 689 41.48 -13.43 -4.31
C ALA A 689 40.79 -12.50 -5.32
N THR A 690 40.02 -13.06 -6.25
CA THR A 690 39.24 -12.30 -7.23
C THR A 690 37.82 -12.14 -6.73
N ILE A 691 37.38 -10.90 -6.50
CA ILE A 691 36.06 -10.58 -5.97
C ILE A 691 35.26 -9.81 -7.01
N CYS A 692 34.16 -10.39 -7.47
CA CYS A 692 33.29 -9.76 -8.46
C CYS A 692 32.28 -8.83 -7.77
N ILE A 693 31.93 -7.74 -8.45
CA ILE A 693 30.92 -6.78 -8.01
C ILE A 693 29.79 -6.79 -9.05
N GLY A 694 28.56 -6.97 -8.58
CA GLY A 694 27.36 -6.93 -9.40
C GLY A 694 26.23 -6.21 -8.67
N SER A 695 25.51 -5.36 -9.36
CA SER A 695 24.47 -4.51 -8.78
C SER A 695 23.32 -4.24 -9.75
N TRP A 696 22.16 -3.87 -9.23
CA TRP A 696 21.08 -3.34 -10.07
C TRP A 696 21.39 -1.91 -10.51
N TYR A 697 21.00 -1.58 -11.73
CA TYR A 697 21.23 -0.27 -12.33
C TYR A 697 20.01 0.18 -13.14
N GLY A 698 19.41 1.31 -12.79
CA GLY A 698 18.26 1.86 -13.52
C GLY A 698 17.22 2.57 -12.64
N SER A 699 15.97 2.53 -13.07
CA SER A 699 14.85 3.22 -12.46
C SER A 699 14.11 2.34 -11.46
N PRO A 700 14.00 2.76 -10.18
CA PRO A 700 13.11 2.11 -9.22
C PRO A 700 11.65 2.03 -9.71
N SER A 701 11.16 3.04 -10.43
CA SER A 701 9.80 3.04 -10.98
C SER A 701 9.55 1.95 -12.04
N VAL A 702 10.59 1.54 -12.79
CA VAL A 702 10.47 0.45 -13.77
C VAL A 702 10.60 -0.91 -13.11
N ILE A 703 11.50 -1.04 -12.13
CA ILE A 703 11.72 -2.30 -11.39
C ILE A 703 10.45 -2.81 -10.72
N ASN A 704 9.55 -1.91 -10.31
CA ASN A 704 8.25 -2.26 -9.72
C ASN A 704 7.27 -2.92 -10.72
N GLU A 705 7.46 -2.72 -12.03
CA GLU A 705 6.53 -3.16 -13.08
C GLU A 705 7.13 -4.24 -14.00
N ARG A 706 8.44 -4.20 -14.23
CA ARG A 706 9.18 -5.21 -14.98
C ARG A 706 10.16 -5.90 -14.05
N LEU A 707 9.68 -6.95 -13.38
CA LEU A 707 10.50 -7.75 -12.48
C LEU A 707 11.61 -8.49 -13.25
N ALA A 708 12.72 -8.75 -12.57
CA ALA A 708 13.89 -9.40 -13.14
C ALA A 708 13.59 -10.78 -13.76
N SER A 709 14.27 -11.07 -14.88
CA SER A 709 14.38 -12.41 -15.47
C SER A 709 15.15 -13.35 -14.55
N GLY A 710 16.14 -12.83 -13.82
CA GLY A 710 17.00 -13.57 -12.91
C GLY A 710 18.37 -13.89 -13.48
N THR A 711 18.73 -13.36 -14.64
CA THR A 711 20.06 -13.52 -15.25
C THR A 711 20.84 -12.22 -15.31
N GLU A 712 20.23 -11.05 -15.11
CA GLU A 712 20.83 -9.75 -15.42
C GLU A 712 22.19 -9.56 -14.75
N VAL A 713 22.26 -9.68 -13.42
CA VAL A 713 23.50 -9.51 -12.64
C VAL A 713 24.51 -10.63 -12.96
N ILE A 714 24.02 -11.85 -13.19
CA ILE A 714 24.84 -13.01 -13.55
C ILE A 714 25.51 -12.80 -14.91
N ASP A 715 24.77 -12.31 -15.89
CA ASP A 715 25.24 -12.04 -17.25
C ASP A 715 26.25 -10.88 -17.26
N ALA A 716 26.03 -9.86 -16.42
CA ALA A 716 27.00 -8.78 -16.26
C ALA A 716 28.34 -9.29 -15.72
N ILE A 717 28.31 -10.08 -14.63
CA ILE A 717 29.53 -10.69 -14.04
C ILE A 717 30.21 -11.62 -15.05
N ASN A 718 29.45 -12.50 -15.70
CA ASN A 718 29.98 -13.42 -16.71
C ASN A 718 30.61 -12.66 -17.89
N GLY A 719 30.00 -11.56 -18.32
CA GLY A 719 30.51 -10.71 -19.38
C GLY A 719 31.88 -10.11 -19.02
N VAL A 720 32.01 -9.55 -17.81
CA VAL A 720 33.28 -8.95 -17.34
C VAL A 720 34.34 -10.04 -17.20
N ASN A 721 34.00 -11.17 -16.57
CA ASN A 721 34.91 -12.29 -16.38
C ASN A 721 35.42 -12.83 -17.72
N LYS A 722 34.53 -12.97 -18.72
CA LYS A 722 34.90 -13.39 -20.06
C LYS A 722 35.88 -12.41 -20.73
N MET A 723 35.70 -11.11 -20.55
CA MET A 723 36.60 -10.09 -21.13
C MET A 723 37.98 -10.09 -20.47
N LEU A 724 38.03 -10.36 -19.17
CA LEU A 724 39.26 -10.39 -18.40
C LEU A 724 39.94 -11.77 -18.36
N ASN A 725 39.33 -12.79 -19.00
CA ASN A 725 39.74 -14.19 -18.96
C ASN A 725 39.81 -14.75 -17.53
N ILE A 726 38.78 -14.46 -16.73
CA ILE A 726 38.60 -14.98 -15.37
C ILE A 726 37.71 -16.23 -15.46
N ASP A 727 38.32 -17.39 -15.26
CA ASP A 727 37.61 -18.69 -15.29
C ASP A 727 36.90 -19.00 -13.96
N THR A 728 37.46 -18.54 -12.84
CA THR A 728 36.94 -18.73 -11.49
C THR A 728 37.21 -17.49 -10.64
N PHE A 729 36.35 -17.23 -9.67
CA PHE A 729 36.51 -16.14 -8.70
C PHE A 729 36.11 -16.61 -7.30
N ASP A 730 36.58 -15.90 -6.28
CA ASP A 730 36.59 -16.38 -4.89
C ASP A 730 35.43 -15.83 -4.05
N GLY A 731 34.75 -14.79 -4.52
CA GLY A 731 33.62 -14.20 -3.82
C GLY A 731 32.91 -13.10 -4.60
N VAL A 732 31.76 -12.68 -4.08
CA VAL A 732 31.04 -11.49 -4.54
C VAL A 732 30.90 -10.47 -3.43
N LEU A 733 30.88 -9.19 -3.79
CA LEU A 733 30.76 -8.08 -2.86
C LEU A 733 29.68 -7.12 -3.33
N ALA A 734 28.88 -6.61 -2.38
CA ALA A 734 27.85 -5.63 -2.67
C ALA A 734 28.50 -4.29 -3.04
N ASP A 735 28.03 -3.66 -4.11
CA ASP A 735 28.51 -2.31 -4.45
C ASP A 735 28.12 -1.32 -3.35
N GLU A 736 26.85 -1.41 -2.92
CA GLU A 736 26.28 -0.66 -1.80
C GLU A 736 25.45 -1.57 -0.89
N ILE A 737 25.47 -1.32 0.42
CA ILE A 737 24.62 -2.04 1.40
C ILE A 737 23.20 -1.47 1.49
N GLY A 738 22.99 -0.25 1.01
CA GLY A 738 21.72 0.46 1.14
C GLY A 738 20.63 -0.06 0.19
N GLY A 739 19.40 -0.15 0.70
CA GLY A 739 18.23 -0.53 -0.09
C GLY A 739 18.29 -1.97 -0.63
N GLY A 740 17.56 -2.23 -1.72
CA GLY A 740 17.53 -3.54 -2.37
C GLY A 740 18.90 -4.01 -2.89
N ASN A 741 19.77 -3.10 -3.32
CA ASN A 741 21.10 -3.45 -3.80
C ASN A 741 21.95 -4.19 -2.76
N GLY A 742 21.79 -3.88 -1.47
CA GLY A 742 22.46 -4.61 -0.38
C GLY A 742 22.09 -6.08 -0.30
N LEU A 743 20.93 -6.49 -0.82
CA LEU A 743 20.49 -7.89 -0.88
C LEU A 743 20.81 -8.56 -2.22
N SER A 744 21.10 -7.79 -3.27
CA SER A 744 21.22 -8.30 -4.65
C SER A 744 22.32 -9.36 -4.81
N VAL A 745 23.37 -9.31 -3.99
CA VAL A 745 24.50 -10.25 -4.02
C VAL A 745 24.19 -11.61 -3.39
N LEU A 746 23.17 -11.70 -2.55
CA LEU A 746 22.79 -12.96 -1.86
C LEU A 746 22.37 -14.06 -2.85
N PRO A 747 21.40 -13.84 -3.77
CA PRO A 747 21.08 -14.83 -4.79
C PRO A 747 22.25 -15.07 -5.77
N VAL A 748 23.10 -14.07 -6.01
CA VAL A 748 24.27 -14.19 -6.90
C VAL A 748 25.32 -15.14 -6.32
N GLY A 749 25.69 -14.99 -5.04
CA GLY A 749 26.62 -15.90 -4.37
C GLY A 749 26.10 -17.35 -4.36
N ALA A 750 24.80 -17.52 -4.08
CA ALA A 750 24.15 -18.83 -4.16
C ALA A 750 24.15 -19.42 -5.58
N HIS A 751 24.03 -18.59 -6.63
CA HIS A 751 24.10 -19.02 -8.02
C HIS A 751 25.48 -19.55 -8.41
N PHE A 752 26.53 -18.76 -8.15
CA PHE A 752 27.91 -19.08 -8.52
C PHE A 752 28.61 -20.05 -7.55
N ASP A 753 27.99 -20.38 -6.42
CA ASP A 753 28.60 -21.14 -5.33
C ASP A 753 29.84 -20.51 -4.70
N VAL A 754 29.84 -19.18 -4.59
CA VAL A 754 30.90 -18.42 -3.95
C VAL A 754 30.33 -17.65 -2.76
N PRO A 755 31.14 -17.38 -1.72
CA PRO A 755 30.66 -16.59 -0.59
C PRO A 755 30.45 -15.12 -0.97
N ILE A 756 29.50 -14.50 -0.27
CA ILE A 756 29.35 -13.06 -0.18
C ILE A 756 30.39 -12.55 0.84
N VAL A 757 31.12 -11.50 0.50
CA VAL A 757 32.03 -10.82 1.42
C VAL A 757 31.21 -9.92 2.33
N ASP A 758 31.40 -10.00 3.65
CA ASP A 758 30.76 -9.12 4.65
C ASP A 758 31.35 -7.71 4.61
N ALA A 759 31.12 -7.02 3.50
CA ALA A 759 31.55 -5.67 3.23
C ALA A 759 30.80 -5.13 2.00
N ASP A 760 30.84 -3.80 1.83
CA ASP A 760 30.40 -3.16 0.60
C ASP A 760 31.29 -1.96 0.22
N GLY A 761 31.04 -1.38 -0.95
CA GLY A 761 31.81 -0.25 -1.48
C GLY A 761 31.44 1.11 -0.90
N MET A 762 30.29 1.26 -0.23
CA MET A 762 29.70 2.55 0.12
C MET A 762 29.35 2.73 1.60
N GLY A 763 28.97 1.67 2.33
CA GLY A 763 28.49 1.70 3.72
C GLY A 763 27.11 2.36 3.89
N ARG A 764 26.49 2.77 2.78
CA ARG A 764 25.18 3.42 2.63
C ARG A 764 24.75 3.32 1.17
N ALA A 765 23.59 3.88 0.80
CA ALA A 765 23.29 4.12 -0.61
C ALA A 765 23.88 5.44 -1.13
N TYR A 766 24.27 5.46 -2.40
CA TYR A 766 24.62 6.66 -3.17
C TYR A 766 24.03 6.59 -4.60
N PRO A 767 23.79 7.74 -5.26
CA PRO A 767 23.04 7.75 -6.51
C PRO A 767 23.85 7.34 -7.75
N THR A 768 25.18 7.21 -7.68
CA THR A 768 26.04 6.91 -8.84
C THR A 768 27.13 5.89 -8.53
N MET A 769 27.57 5.16 -9.55
CA MET A 769 28.54 4.06 -9.43
C MET A 769 29.92 4.51 -8.94
N TYR A 770 30.30 5.76 -9.17
CA TYR A 770 31.59 6.29 -8.74
C TYR A 770 31.61 6.76 -7.29
N HIS A 771 30.47 6.76 -6.60
CA HIS A 771 30.42 6.95 -5.13
C HIS A 771 30.81 5.68 -4.37
N THR A 772 31.80 4.95 -4.87
CA THR A 772 32.39 3.81 -4.19
C THR A 772 33.75 4.22 -3.63
N THR A 773 34.04 3.74 -2.43
CA THR A 773 35.38 3.84 -1.83
C THR A 773 36.45 3.27 -2.76
N PHE A 774 36.15 2.22 -3.52
CA PHE A 774 37.05 1.69 -4.55
C PHE A 774 37.47 2.76 -5.56
N SER A 775 36.52 3.47 -6.18
CA SER A 775 36.81 4.55 -7.12
C SER A 775 37.59 5.69 -6.46
N VAL A 776 37.14 6.14 -5.29
CA VAL A 776 37.76 7.24 -4.51
C VAL A 776 39.24 6.96 -4.20
N TYR A 777 39.58 5.70 -3.92
CA TYR A 777 40.92 5.27 -3.55
C TYR A 777 41.73 4.65 -4.70
N GLY A 778 41.27 4.83 -5.95
CA GLY A 778 42.06 4.62 -7.15
C GLY A 778 41.89 3.26 -7.84
N HIS A 779 40.87 2.49 -7.50
CA HIS A 779 40.46 1.34 -8.30
C HIS A 779 39.68 1.80 -9.53
N HIS A 780 40.13 1.38 -10.72
CA HIS A 780 39.46 1.72 -11.96
C HIS A 780 38.22 0.84 -12.16
N LEU A 781 37.05 1.47 -12.32
CA LEU A 781 35.78 0.77 -12.50
C LEU A 781 35.66 0.06 -13.85
N CYS A 782 36.33 0.58 -14.89
CA CYS A 782 36.34 -0.03 -16.22
C CYS A 782 37.19 -1.31 -16.27
N PRO A 783 36.78 -2.35 -17.03
CA PRO A 783 35.59 -2.38 -17.88
C PRO A 783 34.29 -2.50 -17.06
N VAL A 784 33.24 -1.82 -17.52
CA VAL A 784 31.88 -1.95 -16.98
C VAL A 784 30.98 -2.55 -18.04
N ILE A 785 30.13 -3.48 -17.64
CA ILE A 785 29.08 -4.04 -18.49
C ILE A 785 27.71 -3.77 -17.88
N ILE A 786 26.79 -3.27 -18.71
CA ILE A 786 25.37 -3.13 -18.39
C ILE A 786 24.59 -4.18 -19.19
N THR A 787 23.74 -4.94 -18.53
CA THR A 787 22.94 -6.01 -19.14
C THR A 787 21.44 -5.85 -18.88
N ASP A 788 20.62 -6.34 -19.80
CA ASP A 788 19.18 -6.52 -19.60
C ASP A 788 18.80 -8.00 -19.45
N GLY A 789 17.52 -8.26 -19.14
CA GLY A 789 16.98 -9.62 -19.03
C GLY A 789 16.76 -10.34 -20.36
N ARG A 790 17.18 -9.76 -21.49
CA ARG A 790 17.06 -10.34 -22.84
C ARG A 790 18.40 -10.86 -23.36
N GLY A 791 19.47 -10.71 -22.56
CA GLY A 791 20.84 -11.06 -22.94
C GLY A 791 21.54 -10.00 -23.77
N ASN A 792 21.00 -8.77 -23.87
CA ASN A 792 21.74 -7.66 -24.44
C ASN A 792 22.78 -7.16 -23.44
N ALA A 793 23.94 -6.77 -23.95
CA ALA A 793 25.03 -6.24 -23.13
C ALA A 793 25.67 -5.02 -23.81
N VAL A 794 25.86 -3.94 -23.05
CA VAL A 794 26.61 -2.76 -23.46
C VAL A 794 27.85 -2.65 -22.60
N VAL A 795 29.00 -2.45 -23.23
CA VAL A 795 30.31 -2.45 -22.56
C VAL A 795 30.94 -1.07 -22.65
N ALA A 796 31.33 -0.52 -21.50
CA ALA A 796 32.22 0.62 -21.40
C ALA A 796 33.64 0.11 -21.09
N LEU A 797 34.52 0.14 -22.10
CA LEU A 797 35.89 -0.37 -21.97
C LEU A 797 36.81 0.60 -21.23
N ASN A 798 36.64 1.90 -21.45
CA ASN A 798 37.46 2.95 -20.84
C ASN A 798 36.76 4.31 -20.97
N THR A 799 36.97 5.19 -19.99
CA THR A 799 36.62 6.61 -20.03
C THR A 799 37.77 7.46 -19.48
N ASP A 800 37.72 8.77 -19.66
CA ASP A 800 38.68 9.72 -19.07
C ASP A 800 38.32 10.15 -17.64
N SER A 801 37.11 9.83 -17.19
CA SER A 801 36.63 10.06 -15.82
C SER A 801 35.45 9.14 -15.48
N ASP A 802 35.26 8.87 -14.19
CA ASP A 802 34.13 8.04 -13.73
C ASP A 802 32.79 8.79 -13.84
N VAL A 803 32.80 10.12 -13.81
CA VAL A 803 31.61 10.95 -14.11
C VAL A 803 31.14 10.74 -15.55
N ARG A 804 32.08 10.65 -16.51
CA ARG A 804 31.72 10.34 -17.90
C ARG A 804 31.30 8.89 -18.08
N LEU A 805 31.89 7.95 -17.34
CA LEU A 805 31.48 6.55 -17.30
C LEU A 805 30.02 6.42 -16.88
N GLU A 806 29.64 7.08 -15.78
CA GLU A 806 28.26 7.13 -15.29
C GLU A 806 27.29 7.64 -16.36
N ALA A 807 27.61 8.76 -17.03
CA ALA A 807 26.76 9.32 -18.09
C ALA A 807 26.58 8.33 -19.27
N CYS A 808 27.63 7.60 -19.65
CA CYS A 808 27.55 6.57 -20.69
C CYS A 808 26.66 5.40 -20.25
N CYS A 809 26.85 4.90 -19.03
CA CYS A 809 26.06 3.79 -18.49
C CYS A 809 24.58 4.15 -18.37
N ARG A 810 24.25 5.38 -17.95
CA ARG A 810 22.85 5.86 -17.92
C ARG A 810 22.21 5.91 -19.30
N THR A 811 22.95 6.38 -20.30
CA THR A 811 22.46 6.41 -21.69
C THR A 811 22.19 4.99 -22.20
N ALA A 812 23.08 4.04 -21.88
CA ALA A 812 22.88 2.63 -22.22
C ALA A 812 21.66 2.03 -21.49
N ALA A 813 21.49 2.34 -20.20
CA ALA A 813 20.37 1.85 -19.42
C ALA A 813 19.01 2.34 -19.96
N ILE A 814 18.94 3.56 -20.51
CA ILE A 814 17.72 4.06 -21.19
C ILE A 814 17.35 3.16 -22.36
N GLU A 815 18.31 2.84 -23.23
CA GLU A 815 18.05 1.99 -24.40
C GLU A 815 17.67 0.55 -24.00
N LEU A 816 18.26 0.03 -22.93
CA LEU A 816 17.98 -1.29 -22.35
C LEU A 816 16.68 -1.35 -21.51
N GLY A 817 15.91 -0.25 -21.47
CA GLY A 817 14.60 -0.20 -20.83
C GLY A 817 14.64 0.03 -19.31
N LEU A 818 15.72 0.58 -18.76
CA LEU A 818 15.80 1.16 -17.41
C LEU A 818 15.64 0.20 -16.23
N SER A 819 15.66 -1.11 -16.46
CA SER A 819 15.79 -2.13 -15.41
C SER A 819 16.89 -3.08 -15.85
N CYS A 820 18.12 -2.70 -15.51
CA CYS A 820 19.34 -3.37 -15.94
C CYS A 820 20.13 -3.82 -14.72
N ALA A 821 21.16 -4.62 -14.96
CA ALA A 821 22.22 -4.85 -13.99
C ALA A 821 23.54 -4.33 -14.51
N SER A 822 24.49 -4.15 -13.61
CA SER A 822 25.86 -3.78 -13.93
C SER A 822 26.86 -4.68 -13.23
N SER A 823 28.02 -4.84 -13.85
CA SER A 823 29.21 -5.39 -13.20
C SER A 823 30.42 -4.55 -13.60
N THR A 824 31.25 -4.23 -12.61
CA THR A 824 32.47 -3.45 -12.76
C THR A 824 33.69 -4.35 -12.74
N ASN A 825 34.86 -3.77 -13.01
CA ASN A 825 36.13 -4.45 -12.90
C ASN A 825 36.32 -5.12 -11.51
N PRO A 826 36.55 -6.45 -11.43
CA PRO A 826 36.72 -7.15 -10.17
C PRO A 826 37.84 -6.57 -9.32
N ILE A 827 37.71 -6.70 -8.01
CA ILE A 827 38.71 -6.24 -7.05
C ILE A 827 39.52 -7.42 -6.51
N SER A 828 40.76 -7.13 -6.08
CA SER A 828 41.57 -8.11 -5.36
C SER A 828 41.12 -8.25 -3.90
N GLY A 829 41.41 -9.37 -3.24
CA GLY A 829 41.18 -9.52 -1.80
C GLY A 829 41.93 -8.46 -0.98
N LYS A 830 43.12 -8.03 -1.43
CA LYS A 830 43.84 -6.90 -0.83
C LYS A 830 43.06 -5.58 -0.94
N THR A 831 42.43 -5.32 -2.08
CA THR A 831 41.56 -4.16 -2.29
C THR A 831 40.34 -4.24 -1.39
N ALA A 832 39.68 -5.41 -1.30
CA ALA A 832 38.53 -5.62 -0.41
C ALA A 832 38.90 -5.33 1.06
N LYS A 833 40.04 -5.84 1.54
CA LYS A 833 40.50 -5.60 2.92
C LYS A 833 40.86 -4.15 3.22
N SER A 834 41.35 -3.39 2.24
CA SER A 834 41.90 -2.05 2.49
C SER A 834 40.99 -0.89 2.07
N MET A 835 40.05 -1.13 1.15
CA MET A 835 39.20 -0.09 0.57
C MET A 835 37.70 -0.33 0.82
N ALA A 836 37.24 -1.56 1.04
CA ALA A 836 35.82 -1.79 1.34
C ALA A 836 35.46 -1.35 2.76
N ILE A 837 34.17 -1.11 3.00
CA ILE A 837 33.63 -0.86 4.34
C ILE A 837 33.17 -2.20 4.90
N HIS A 838 33.81 -2.66 5.97
CA HIS A 838 33.66 -4.01 6.50
C HIS A 838 32.41 -4.17 7.38
N ASN A 839 31.96 -5.41 7.52
CA ASN A 839 30.87 -5.84 8.40
C ASN A 839 29.51 -5.21 8.10
N THR A 840 29.28 -4.72 6.89
CA THR A 840 28.06 -3.98 6.56
C THR A 840 26.86 -4.92 6.39
N VAL A 841 27.06 -6.17 5.96
CA VAL A 841 26.02 -7.20 5.97
C VAL A 841 25.69 -7.59 7.41
N SER A 842 26.70 -7.79 8.26
CA SER A 842 26.49 -8.00 9.70
C SER A 842 25.75 -6.82 10.36
N GLN A 843 26.10 -5.58 10.02
CA GLN A 843 25.43 -4.38 10.55
C GLN A 843 23.95 -4.36 10.20
N SER A 844 23.62 -4.65 8.94
CA SER A 844 22.23 -4.73 8.49
C SER A 844 21.44 -5.77 9.29
N TRP A 845 22.04 -6.93 9.58
CA TRP A 845 21.41 -7.97 10.36
C TRP A 845 21.16 -7.54 11.81
N TYR A 846 22.12 -6.90 12.48
CA TYR A 846 21.89 -6.42 13.86
C TYR A 846 20.84 -5.32 13.92
N LEU A 847 20.86 -4.38 12.97
CA LEU A 847 19.86 -3.31 12.88
C LEU A 847 18.46 -3.88 12.68
N GLY A 848 18.30 -4.79 11.72
CA GLY A 848 17.02 -5.47 11.50
C GLY A 848 16.56 -6.24 12.72
N ARG A 849 17.43 -7.06 13.32
CA ARG A 849 17.11 -7.82 14.54
C ARG A 849 16.64 -6.91 15.67
N ALA A 850 17.31 -5.78 15.88
CA ALA A 850 16.98 -4.82 16.92
C ALA A 850 15.58 -4.19 16.69
N VAL A 851 15.26 -3.80 15.46
CA VAL A 851 13.94 -3.29 15.10
C VAL A 851 12.85 -4.35 15.30
N HIS A 852 13.07 -5.57 14.83
CA HIS A 852 12.12 -6.67 14.99
C HIS A 852 11.90 -7.04 16.45
N GLN A 853 12.96 -7.04 17.27
CA GLN A 853 12.88 -7.25 18.71
C GLN A 853 12.09 -6.12 19.38
N ALA A 854 12.42 -4.86 19.08
CA ALA A 854 11.71 -3.70 19.63
C ALA A 854 10.22 -3.70 19.28
N ARG A 855 9.86 -4.14 18.06
CA ARG A 855 8.48 -4.31 17.62
C ARG A 855 7.74 -5.34 18.47
N ARG A 856 8.41 -6.45 18.80
CA ARG A 856 7.84 -7.54 19.62
C ARG A 856 7.72 -7.15 21.09
N THR A 857 8.71 -6.46 21.64
CA THR A 857 8.73 -6.01 23.04
C THR A 857 8.03 -4.67 23.25
N LYS A 858 7.58 -4.01 22.18
CA LYS A 858 6.97 -2.68 22.18
C LYS A 858 7.85 -1.61 22.83
N THR A 859 9.15 -1.68 22.59
CA THR A 859 10.15 -0.73 23.08
C THR A 859 10.52 0.29 22.01
N SER A 860 11.31 1.30 22.37
CA SER A 860 11.77 2.34 21.43
C SER A 860 12.64 1.75 20.32
N TYR A 861 12.25 2.02 19.06
CA TYR A 861 13.03 1.61 17.88
C TYR A 861 14.34 2.40 17.77
N THR A 862 14.32 3.69 18.13
CA THR A 862 15.53 4.53 18.07
C THR A 862 16.57 4.04 19.07
N ASP A 863 16.14 3.70 20.28
CA ASP A 863 17.05 3.21 21.32
C ASP A 863 17.62 1.84 20.91
N ALA A 864 16.78 0.95 20.36
CA ALA A 864 17.22 -0.33 19.83
C ALA A 864 18.24 -0.18 18.68
N ILE A 865 18.08 0.80 17.80
CA ILE A 865 19.07 1.13 16.76
C ILE A 865 20.37 1.64 17.40
N PHE A 866 20.29 2.50 18.42
CA PHE A 866 21.47 3.06 19.07
C PHE A 866 22.23 2.08 19.96
N GLU A 867 21.58 1.00 20.41
CA GLU A 867 22.26 -0.15 21.03
C GLU A 867 23.14 -0.92 20.04
N VAL A 868 22.84 -0.84 18.73
CA VAL A 868 23.61 -1.51 17.67
C VAL A 868 24.76 -0.64 17.18
N CYS A 869 24.53 0.66 16.93
CA CYS A 869 25.54 1.58 16.43
C CYS A 869 25.32 3.01 16.94
N SER A 870 26.38 3.81 17.00
CA SER A 870 26.29 5.22 17.38
C SER A 870 25.37 5.99 16.44
N GLY A 871 24.50 6.84 16.99
CA GLY A 871 23.56 7.63 16.21
C GLY A 871 22.84 8.68 17.05
N LYS A 872 22.05 9.52 16.39
CA LYS A 872 21.26 10.56 17.06
C LYS A 872 19.94 10.79 16.33
N VAL A 873 18.87 11.01 17.09
CA VAL A 873 17.62 11.57 16.56
C VAL A 873 17.84 13.07 16.34
N LEU A 874 17.76 13.51 15.08
CA LEU A 874 17.81 14.92 14.70
C LEU A 874 16.48 15.61 14.92
N PHE A 875 15.38 14.89 14.65
CA PHE A 875 14.03 15.44 14.72
C PHE A 875 13.01 14.34 14.93
N THR A 876 11.95 14.66 15.67
CA THR A 876 10.76 13.84 15.78
C THR A 876 9.58 14.72 15.41
N GLY A 877 8.74 14.24 14.49
CA GLY A 877 7.56 14.99 14.11
C GLY A 877 6.77 14.36 12.98
N LYS A 878 6.00 15.19 12.30
CA LYS A 878 5.06 14.81 11.25
C LYS A 878 5.44 15.46 9.93
N ILE A 879 5.41 14.70 8.84
CA ILE A 879 5.60 15.25 7.50
C ILE A 879 4.40 16.14 7.13
N VAL A 880 4.64 17.41 6.86
CA VAL A 880 3.64 18.44 6.53
C VAL A 880 3.80 19.03 5.14
N ASP A 881 4.82 18.64 4.38
CA ASP A 881 4.90 18.91 2.94
C ASP A 881 5.81 17.87 2.26
N VAL A 882 5.49 17.53 1.01
CA VAL A 882 6.29 16.63 0.17
C VAL A 882 6.32 17.16 -1.26
N GLN A 883 7.49 17.63 -1.68
CA GLN A 883 7.72 18.16 -3.03
C GLN A 883 8.56 17.18 -3.83
N ARG A 884 8.16 16.90 -5.08
CA ARG A 884 8.89 16.01 -5.99
C ARG A 884 8.93 16.56 -7.39
N HIS A 885 10.08 16.44 -8.02
CA HIS A 885 10.27 16.70 -9.44
C HIS A 885 11.37 15.79 -10.00
N LEU A 886 11.38 15.62 -11.33
CA LEU A 886 12.43 14.88 -12.01
C LEU A 886 13.51 15.86 -12.47
N GLY A 887 14.77 15.51 -12.24
CA GLY A 887 15.91 16.26 -12.75
C GLY A 887 17.11 15.36 -12.95
N GLY A 888 17.76 15.44 -14.12
CA GLY A 888 19.00 14.69 -14.41
C GLY A 888 18.87 13.15 -14.37
N GLY A 889 17.66 12.60 -14.47
CA GLY A 889 17.41 11.16 -14.31
C GLY A 889 17.21 10.71 -12.86
N TYR A 890 17.08 11.63 -11.91
CA TYR A 890 16.85 11.35 -10.49
C TYR A 890 15.46 11.83 -10.04
N THR A 891 14.95 11.21 -8.97
CA THR A 891 13.84 11.80 -8.20
C THR A 891 14.43 12.79 -7.23
N MET A 892 14.17 14.07 -7.46
CA MET A 892 14.63 15.15 -6.59
C MET A 892 13.44 15.78 -5.88
N GLY A 893 13.69 16.33 -4.70
CA GLY A 893 12.62 16.92 -3.91
C GLY A 893 13.05 17.27 -2.50
N ALA A 894 12.06 17.62 -1.69
CA ALA A 894 12.24 17.87 -0.28
C ALA A 894 10.97 17.51 0.50
N ILE A 895 11.14 17.15 1.77
CA ILE A 895 10.05 17.08 2.73
C ILE A 895 10.21 18.14 3.79
N VAL A 896 9.08 18.66 4.30
CA VAL A 896 9.04 19.54 5.48
C VAL A 896 8.33 18.81 6.61
N LEU A 897 8.88 18.87 7.82
CA LEU A 897 8.38 18.23 9.02
C LEU A 897 8.04 19.27 10.09
N ALA A 898 6.87 19.11 10.73
CA ALA A 898 6.44 19.90 11.87
C ALA A 898 6.65 19.12 13.18
N PRO A 899 6.97 19.80 14.31
CA PRO A 899 7.00 19.15 15.61
C PRO A 899 5.59 18.75 16.08
N PHE A 900 5.52 17.77 16.98
CA PHE A 900 4.25 17.37 17.58
C PHE A 900 3.68 18.45 18.51
N THR A 901 2.35 18.56 18.54
CA THR A 901 1.59 19.40 19.49
C THR A 901 1.62 18.85 20.91
N ASP A 902 1.25 19.66 21.91
CA ASP A 902 1.23 19.24 23.32
C ASP A 902 0.33 18.02 23.57
N ASP A 903 -0.82 17.94 22.90
CA ASP A 903 -1.75 16.80 23.00
C ASP A 903 -1.17 15.50 22.38
N GLU A 904 -0.47 15.63 21.26
CA GLU A 904 0.22 14.51 20.59
C GLU A 904 1.38 13.98 21.46
N ARG A 905 2.01 14.86 22.25
CA ARG A 905 3.11 14.53 23.17
C ARG A 905 2.64 13.75 24.40
N GLU A 906 1.47 14.02 24.95
CA GLU A 906 0.93 13.28 26.11
C GLU A 906 0.57 11.82 25.80
N ALA A 907 0.32 11.50 24.54
CA ALA A 907 0.00 10.14 24.08
C ALA A 907 1.25 9.26 23.86
N GLU A 908 2.45 9.84 23.82
CA GLU A 908 3.66 9.15 23.36
C GLU A 908 4.82 9.32 24.37
N SER A 909 4.94 8.40 25.32
CA SER A 909 5.98 8.39 26.35
C SER A 909 7.40 8.07 25.87
N ASN A 910 7.62 7.93 24.55
CA ASN A 910 8.83 7.35 23.97
C ASN A 910 9.67 8.31 23.10
N PHE A 911 9.32 9.59 22.99
CA PHE A 911 10.08 10.56 22.19
C PHE A 911 10.78 11.61 23.07
N SER A 912 12.10 11.74 22.89
CA SER A 912 12.97 12.49 23.81
C SER A 912 13.46 13.85 23.29
N ALA A 913 13.20 14.20 22.03
CA ALA A 913 13.71 15.43 21.43
C ALA A 913 12.62 16.53 21.31
N GLN A 914 12.87 17.66 21.98
CA GLN A 914 12.04 18.85 21.95
C GLN A 914 12.55 19.81 20.85
N ASN A 915 11.76 20.06 19.81
CA ASN A 915 12.03 21.10 18.83
C ASN A 915 10.76 21.93 18.62
N GLU A 916 10.89 23.26 18.62
CA GLU A 916 9.78 24.19 18.30
C GLU A 916 9.77 24.59 16.81
N ARG A 917 10.88 24.35 16.10
CA ARG A 917 11.05 24.67 14.67
C ARG A 917 10.67 23.49 13.79
N HIS A 918 10.44 23.77 12.50
CA HIS A 918 10.25 22.74 11.49
C HIS A 918 11.60 22.19 11.02
N MET A 919 11.59 21.10 10.26
CA MET A 919 12.78 20.55 9.60
C MET A 919 12.51 20.35 8.10
N ILE A 920 13.48 20.68 7.25
CA ILE A 920 13.48 20.34 5.82
C ILE A 920 14.56 19.31 5.52
N ILE A 921 14.24 18.34 4.66
CA ILE A 921 15.16 17.30 4.19
C ILE A 921 15.08 17.18 2.67
N PRO A 922 16.05 17.75 1.93
CA PRO A 922 16.16 17.54 0.49
C PRO A 922 16.75 16.18 0.15
N PHE A 923 16.34 15.63 -1.00
CA PHE A 923 16.80 14.34 -1.50
C PHE A 923 17.03 14.34 -3.02
N GLN A 924 17.96 13.49 -3.45
CA GLN A 924 18.20 13.08 -4.85
C GLN A 924 18.31 11.55 -4.85
N ASN A 925 17.17 10.87 -4.95
CA ASN A 925 16.98 9.46 -4.52
C ASN A 925 17.27 9.24 -3.02
N GLU A 926 18.47 9.60 -2.53
CA GLU A 926 18.89 9.55 -1.13
C GLU A 926 18.79 10.93 -0.45
N PHE A 927 18.64 10.95 0.87
CA PHE A 927 18.62 12.16 1.69
C PHE A 927 20.00 12.82 1.77
N LEU A 928 20.06 14.12 1.43
CA LEU A 928 21.31 14.85 1.26
C LEU A 928 21.74 15.62 2.51
N TYR A 929 20.81 16.34 3.13
CA TYR A 929 21.06 17.09 4.34
C TYR A 929 19.75 17.30 5.12
N ALA A 930 19.87 17.64 6.40
CA ALA A 930 18.75 18.02 7.24
C ALA A 930 18.99 19.40 7.83
N ALA A 931 17.96 20.26 7.84
CA ALA A 931 18.05 21.61 8.36
C ALA A 931 16.82 21.99 9.17
N LEU A 932 17.02 22.66 10.32
CA LEU A 932 15.93 23.32 11.03
C LEU A 932 15.49 24.56 10.24
N CYS A 933 14.20 24.81 10.12
CA CYS A 933 13.64 25.87 9.28
C CYS A 933 12.34 26.46 9.85
N ASP A 934 11.80 27.46 9.16
CA ASP A 934 10.42 27.92 9.35
C ASP A 934 9.39 26.93 8.76
N GLU A 935 8.10 27.22 8.93
CA GLU A 935 6.98 26.38 8.44
C GLU A 935 6.96 26.18 6.91
N THR A 936 7.62 27.07 6.15
CA THR A 936 7.65 27.02 4.69
C THR A 936 8.88 26.29 4.13
N GLY A 937 9.87 26.00 4.99
CA GLY A 937 11.15 25.42 4.55
C GLY A 937 12.04 26.39 3.79
N SER A 938 11.84 27.71 3.93
CA SER A 938 12.55 28.73 3.15
C SER A 938 14.08 28.64 3.31
N GLU A 939 14.84 28.74 2.21
CA GLU A 939 16.31 28.61 2.24
C GLU A 939 16.99 29.57 3.24
N GLU A 940 16.48 30.80 3.36
CA GLU A 940 17.02 31.82 4.28
C GLU A 940 16.83 31.46 5.76
N SER A 941 15.85 30.61 6.08
CA SER A 941 15.56 30.16 7.45
C SER A 941 16.32 28.90 7.87
N GLN A 942 17.04 28.27 6.94
CA GLN A 942 17.66 26.96 7.15
C GLN A 942 18.92 27.04 8.02
N GLU A 943 18.90 26.31 9.12
CA GLU A 943 20.07 25.98 9.92
C GLU A 943 20.42 24.51 9.69
N ILE A 944 21.49 24.26 8.93
CA ILE A 944 21.92 22.90 8.58
C ILE A 944 22.45 22.19 9.83
N VAL A 945 21.87 21.04 10.16
CA VAL A 945 22.24 20.25 11.36
C VAL A 945 22.93 18.93 11.03
N ALA A 946 22.80 18.43 9.79
CA ALA A 946 23.50 17.24 9.31
C ALA A 946 23.63 17.29 7.78
N THR A 947 24.72 16.73 7.26
CA THR A 947 24.95 16.58 5.81
C THR A 947 25.51 15.20 5.49
N VAL A 948 25.34 14.75 4.25
CA VAL A 948 26.22 13.74 3.64
C VAL A 948 27.70 14.07 3.93
N PRO A 949 28.60 13.08 4.10
CA PRO A 949 28.40 11.64 3.89
C PRO A 949 27.67 10.89 5.01
N ASP A 950 27.33 11.53 6.13
CA ASP A 950 26.61 10.86 7.23
C ASP A 950 25.22 10.38 6.79
N LEU A 951 24.81 9.24 7.34
CA LEU A 951 23.62 8.54 6.91
C LEU A 951 22.40 9.20 7.54
N ILE A 952 21.65 9.97 6.75
CA ILE A 952 20.37 10.56 7.15
C ILE A 952 19.27 9.63 6.67
N PHE A 953 18.36 9.23 7.56
CA PHE A 953 17.21 8.43 7.17
C PHE A 953 15.97 8.81 7.98
N VAL A 954 14.81 8.49 7.43
CA VAL A 954 13.49 8.75 8.00
C VAL A 954 12.89 7.41 8.43
N LEU A 955 12.64 7.27 9.73
CA LEU A 955 12.10 6.06 10.33
C LEU A 955 10.62 6.27 10.66
N GLY A 956 9.75 5.39 10.15
CA GLY A 956 8.32 5.37 10.48
C GLY A 956 8.04 4.92 11.91
N HIS A 957 6.82 5.19 12.38
CA HIS A 957 6.34 4.77 13.69
C HIS A 957 6.22 3.23 13.87
N ASP A 958 6.31 2.46 12.79
CA ASP A 958 6.33 1.00 12.75
C ASP A 958 7.74 0.41 12.77
N GLY A 959 8.77 1.28 12.82
CA GLY A 959 10.18 0.92 12.79
C GLY A 959 10.72 0.65 11.39
N GLU A 960 9.94 0.88 10.33
CA GLU A 960 10.41 0.72 8.95
C GLU A 960 11.06 2.01 8.43
N ALA A 961 12.16 1.88 7.69
CA ALA A 961 12.79 3.02 7.03
C ALA A 961 12.00 3.40 5.77
N ILE A 962 11.74 4.69 5.59
CA ILE A 962 10.89 5.20 4.52
C ILE A 962 11.77 5.70 3.37
N GLY A 963 11.64 5.07 2.20
CA GLY A 963 12.29 5.49 0.96
C GLY A 963 11.76 6.83 0.44
N SER A 964 12.55 7.56 -0.34
CA SER A 964 12.17 8.87 -0.89
C SER A 964 10.93 8.80 -1.78
N GLN A 965 10.75 7.68 -2.49
CA GLN A 965 9.55 7.38 -3.27
C GLN A 965 8.32 7.07 -2.40
N ASP A 966 8.51 6.73 -1.13
CA ASP A 966 7.46 6.29 -0.19
C ASP A 966 7.05 7.37 0.82
N LEU A 967 7.74 8.52 0.84
CA LEU A 967 7.37 9.65 1.71
C LEU A 967 5.96 10.17 1.39
N ARG A 968 5.12 10.35 2.42
CA ARG A 968 3.76 10.89 2.29
C ARG A 968 3.52 11.95 3.35
N PHE A 969 2.62 12.87 3.03
CA PHE A 969 2.09 13.82 4.00
C PHE A 969 1.42 13.07 5.17
N GLY A 970 1.55 13.60 6.37
CA GLY A 970 0.90 13.08 7.58
C GLY A 970 1.67 11.97 8.30
N LEU A 971 2.69 11.38 7.69
CA LEU A 971 3.49 10.33 8.34
C LEU A 971 4.22 10.89 9.55
N ARG A 972 4.11 10.17 10.67
CA ARG A 972 4.92 10.40 11.88
C ARG A 972 6.23 9.67 11.77
N VAL A 973 7.31 10.39 12.02
CA VAL A 973 8.64 9.90 11.76
C VAL A 973 9.67 10.40 12.77
N ASN A 974 10.73 9.61 12.92
CA ASN A 974 12.00 10.07 13.47
C ASN A 974 12.99 10.29 12.32
N VAL A 975 13.65 11.44 12.33
CA VAL A 975 14.78 11.73 11.46
C VAL A 975 16.04 11.39 12.24
N ILE A 976 16.82 10.44 11.74
CA ILE A 976 17.98 9.89 12.44
C ILE A 976 19.22 10.12 11.58
N VAL A 977 20.34 10.37 12.24
CA VAL A 977 21.66 10.40 11.61
C VAL A 977 22.59 9.36 12.24
N LEU A 978 23.32 8.64 11.39
CA LEU A 978 24.43 7.75 11.77
C LEU A 978 25.74 8.27 11.15
N PRO A 979 26.89 8.12 11.85
CA PRO A 979 28.17 8.51 11.30
C PRO A 979 28.56 7.63 10.12
N SER A 980 29.08 8.24 9.07
CA SER A 980 29.66 7.54 7.93
C SER A 980 31.01 6.92 8.27
N SER A 981 31.41 5.92 7.47
CA SER A 981 32.74 5.32 7.56
C SER A 981 33.85 6.38 7.53
N PRO A 982 34.94 6.21 8.31
CA PRO A 982 36.11 7.09 8.26
C PRO A 982 36.70 7.26 6.85
N LEU A 983 36.50 6.28 5.96
CA LEU A 983 36.89 6.37 4.55
C LEU A 983 36.20 7.52 3.81
N TRP A 984 35.01 7.94 4.23
CA TRP A 984 34.30 9.09 3.65
C TRP A 984 34.68 10.43 4.30
N LYS A 985 35.33 10.40 5.46
CA LYS A 985 35.74 11.59 6.22
C LYS A 985 37.13 12.12 5.83
N THR A 986 37.85 11.43 4.93
CA THR A 986 39.11 11.94 4.37
C THR A 986 38.86 13.05 3.35
N ASP A 987 39.87 13.85 3.01
CA ASP A 987 39.73 14.89 1.96
C ASP A 987 39.24 14.32 0.62
N LYS A 988 39.71 13.11 0.25
CA LYS A 988 39.28 12.42 -0.98
C LYS A 988 37.84 11.94 -0.89
N GLY A 989 37.48 11.31 0.24
CA GLY A 989 36.12 10.84 0.49
C GLY A 989 35.12 11.99 0.50
N MET A 990 35.44 13.08 1.21
CA MET A 990 34.58 14.25 1.35
C MET A 990 34.38 15.00 0.04
N ALA A 991 35.38 15.00 -0.86
CA ALA A 991 35.26 15.61 -2.18
C ALA A 991 34.24 14.92 -3.09
N VAL A 992 34.00 13.62 -2.88
CA VAL A 992 33.07 12.80 -3.68
C VAL A 992 31.77 12.54 -2.94
N GLY A 993 31.82 12.00 -1.72
CA GLY A 993 30.64 11.61 -0.94
C GLY A 993 30.08 12.70 -0.02
N GLY A 994 30.74 13.85 0.08
CA GLY A 994 30.28 15.01 0.86
C GLY A 994 29.49 16.02 0.02
N PRO A 995 29.04 17.15 0.61
CA PRO A 995 28.09 18.07 -0.02
C PRO A 995 28.56 18.60 -1.38
N ALA A 996 29.86 18.89 -1.52
CA ALA A 996 30.44 19.39 -2.77
C ALA A 996 30.31 18.37 -3.93
N GLY A 997 30.38 17.07 -3.65
CA GLY A 997 30.23 16.02 -4.65
C GLY A 997 28.82 15.94 -5.24
N PHE A 998 27.82 16.40 -4.48
CA PHE A 998 26.44 16.58 -4.94
C PHE A 998 26.15 17.98 -5.51
N GLY A 999 27.18 18.82 -5.66
CA GLY A 999 27.03 20.20 -6.13
C GLY A 999 26.40 21.15 -5.11
N LEU A 1000 26.30 20.75 -3.83
CA LEU A 1000 25.78 21.60 -2.77
C LEU A 1000 26.83 22.62 -2.34
N LYS A 1001 26.43 23.90 -2.34
CA LYS A 1001 27.31 25.03 -1.97
C LYS A 1001 27.27 25.30 -0.46
N MET A 1002 27.63 24.30 0.33
CA MET A 1002 27.62 24.37 1.79
C MET A 1002 28.82 23.66 2.41
N THR A 1003 29.16 24.04 3.64
CA THR A 1003 30.19 23.38 4.44
C THR A 1003 29.61 22.08 5.02
N PRO A 1004 30.36 20.96 5.04
CA PRO A 1004 29.94 19.75 5.73
C PRO A 1004 29.68 20.03 7.22
N VAL A 1005 28.63 19.43 7.77
CA VAL A 1005 28.29 19.52 9.20
C VAL A 1005 28.62 18.19 9.88
N ASP A 1006 29.53 18.23 10.85
CA ASP A 1006 29.81 17.09 11.73
C ASP A 1006 28.80 17.07 12.89
N CYS A 1007 28.07 15.97 13.02
CA CYS A 1007 27.07 15.79 14.07
C CYS A 1007 27.69 15.50 15.45
N GLY A 1008 29.01 15.36 15.55
CA GLY A 1008 29.73 15.07 16.80
C GLY A 1008 29.50 13.64 17.31
N ILE A 1009 29.12 12.73 16.41
CA ILE A 1009 28.82 11.34 16.73
C ILE A 1009 30.05 10.50 16.37
N PRO A 1010 30.66 9.78 17.33
CA PRO A 1010 31.81 8.95 17.03
C PRO A 1010 31.39 7.78 16.13
N PHE A 1011 32.21 7.48 15.12
CA PHE A 1011 32.07 6.23 14.36
C PHE A 1011 32.42 5.05 15.26
N THR A 1012 31.65 3.97 15.12
CA THR A 1012 31.83 2.70 15.84
C THR A 1012 31.86 1.60 14.80
N ASP A 1013 32.94 0.82 14.80
CA ASP A 1013 33.09 -0.30 13.87
C ASP A 1013 31.91 -1.28 14.02
N PRO A 1014 31.26 -1.70 12.92
CA PRO A 1014 30.16 -2.64 13.03
C PRO A 1014 30.63 -4.00 13.57
N ARG A 1015 29.81 -4.58 14.46
CA ARG A 1015 30.02 -5.93 15.00
C ARG A 1015 29.94 -6.97 13.88
N SER A 1016 30.80 -7.97 13.92
CA SER A 1016 30.73 -9.11 13.01
C SER A 1016 29.86 -10.24 13.58
N VAL A 1017 28.82 -10.63 12.83
CA VAL A 1017 28.04 -11.84 13.10
C VAL A 1017 28.94 -13.09 13.08
N ILE A 1018 29.90 -13.11 12.16
CA ILE A 1018 30.79 -14.26 11.96
C ILE A 1018 31.70 -14.45 13.18
N GLU A 1019 32.29 -13.37 13.71
CA GLU A 1019 33.17 -13.44 14.88
C GLU A 1019 32.39 -13.75 16.16
N GLU A 1020 31.20 -13.16 16.36
CA GLU A 1020 30.41 -13.35 17.58
C GLU A 1020 29.83 -14.78 17.68
N PHE A 1021 29.35 -15.33 16.55
CA PHE A 1021 28.63 -16.61 16.55
C PHE A 1021 29.44 -17.79 16.00
N GLY A 1022 30.65 -17.56 15.47
CA GLY A 1022 31.49 -18.60 14.89
C GLY A 1022 32.32 -19.44 15.88
N SER A 1023 32.18 -19.20 17.18
CA SER A 1023 32.94 -19.86 18.26
C SER A 1023 32.29 -21.11 18.84
#